data_AF-A0A2N1QDK3-F1
#
_entry.id   AF-A0A2N1QDK3-F1
#
_cell.length_a   1.000
_cell.length_b   1.000
_cell.length_c   1.000
_cell.angle_alpha   90.00
_cell.angle_beta   90.00
_cell.angle_gamma   90.00
#
_symmetry.space_group_name_H-M   'P 1'
#
loop_
_entity.id
_entity.type
_entity.pdbx_description
1 polymer ?
#
loop_
_entity_poly.entity_id
_entity_poly.type
_entity_poly.pdbx_seq_one_letter_code
_entity_poly.pdbx_strand_id
1 'polypeptide(L)'
;MTFIGWLILSLLSILGIFFGIQLVKDIIWNKKLGKYHESSGIKLPRVPKIYWLKRSYGFVLTSMFVAATVFSGAFNTPTMLGDKVLLNARPVGSESTIRSLLQSQQSNSFWDFFVGGDRFGTDNMVPEANQADGATQKDFIGTNVQVEGVDEADIVKTDGNTIYYAARYQNVVRVLTVNDNGLVTQNGDLDLGKLYTDSLYLTDTKLVVIGYIYDYRPYQYIDGSGVYDYMYTAFTGAIRVYNKETLELEYTLETDSNFYEHRLIDNSLFLISNKSLYTEELRPMFRKTEDGVTVTNYLGYNDIYYFDGVPIHGMTVLTGFNIETFETTSQAFLGSVSEIYASLESLYTVQTYYTYSFGQYNTKSQIIKYNLDVENSTVTYAGQKVLSGYVSDQYWMDEYNGYFRVVTSSWSPIHNELHILKENSSTDELDIVGSITEGLGLENETVKSVRFSGNRGFVVTFEQTDPLYTIDLENPYNPQIISIEKEPGFSTYLHVWNDEKTNLIGFGFNADSNGWVNGLRLSAFMISGTTELKSESDAVDSYILSAVDEDSIYSYSYSEASYNPKAMIVSPKHNIIAFPVMSWKYDRSWNYTYVSQFLVFYINFDAADPNDIISDPIVISQDEFNYYSGIDRGVYIDVFGNNKGVIYTLSYSQMVSYDLATNEILESILFEVNLDGENK
;
A
#
# COMPACT_ATOMS: atom_id res chain seq x y z
N MET A 1 -29.06 22.92 9.04
CA MET A 1 -29.77 24.10 8.49
C MET A 1 -28.98 25.37 8.73
N THR A 2 -28.65 26.09 7.67
CA THR A 2 -28.04 27.44 7.75
C THR A 2 -29.09 28.53 7.97
N PHE A 3 -28.68 29.70 8.47
CA PHE A 3 -29.56 30.87 8.63
C PHE A 3 -30.18 31.33 7.28
N ILE A 4 -29.36 31.32 6.22
CA ILE A 4 -29.81 31.64 4.85
C ILE A 4 -30.87 30.65 4.37
N GLY A 5 -30.70 29.36 4.67
CA GLY A 5 -31.70 28.33 4.37
C GLY A 5 -33.06 28.61 5.02
N TRP A 6 -33.08 28.94 6.32
CA TRP A 6 -34.30 29.34 7.03
C TRP A 6 -34.98 30.57 6.40
N LEU A 7 -34.19 31.56 5.99
CA LEU A 7 -34.70 32.78 5.34
C LEU A 7 -35.33 32.49 3.97
N ILE A 8 -34.67 31.68 3.13
CA ILE A 8 -35.19 31.26 1.81
C ILE A 8 -36.46 30.41 1.95
N LEU A 9 -36.46 29.41 2.85
CA LEU A 9 -37.61 28.56 3.09
C LEU A 9 -38.83 29.37 3.58
N SER A 10 -38.59 30.35 4.45
CA SER A 10 -39.62 31.26 4.96
C SER A 10 -40.17 32.16 3.85
N LEU A 11 -39.32 32.75 3.02
CA LEU A 11 -39.74 33.59 1.88
C LEU A 11 -40.58 32.80 0.86
N LEU A 12 -40.13 31.60 0.47
CA LEU A 12 -40.88 30.73 -0.45
C LEU A 12 -42.21 30.26 0.15
N SER A 13 -42.25 29.98 1.46
CA SER A 13 -43.48 29.61 2.17
C SER A 13 -44.47 30.77 2.26
N ILE A 14 -44.01 31.99 2.51
CA ILE A 14 -44.84 33.21 2.51
C ILE A 14 -45.40 33.47 1.10
N LEU A 15 -44.59 33.31 0.04
CA LEU A 15 -45.05 33.39 -1.35
C LEU A 15 -46.12 32.34 -1.67
N GLY A 16 -45.91 31.09 -1.26
CA GLY A 16 -46.90 30.02 -1.42
C GLY A 16 -48.22 30.32 -0.69
N ILE A 17 -48.15 30.75 0.57
CA ILE A 17 -49.33 31.18 1.34
C ILE A 17 -50.06 32.33 0.64
N PHE A 18 -49.34 33.32 0.11
CA PHE A 18 -49.94 34.43 -0.64
C PHE A 18 -50.66 33.97 -1.91
N PHE A 19 -50.05 33.10 -2.73
CA PHE A 19 -50.71 32.56 -3.92
C PHE A 19 -51.90 31.64 -3.58
N GLY A 20 -51.81 30.86 -2.50
CA GLY A 20 -52.92 30.07 -1.98
C GLY A 20 -54.12 30.93 -1.55
N ILE A 21 -53.86 32.02 -0.80
CA ILE A 21 -54.89 32.98 -0.38
C ILE A 21 -55.51 33.68 -1.61
N GLN A 22 -54.72 34.09 -2.61
CA GLN A 22 -55.22 34.64 -3.87
C GLN A 22 -56.16 33.65 -4.58
N LEU A 23 -55.73 32.39 -4.76
CA LEU A 23 -56.53 31.35 -5.42
C LEU A 23 -57.85 31.07 -4.68
N VAL A 24 -57.80 30.93 -3.35
CA VAL A 24 -59.01 30.72 -2.53
C VAL A 24 -59.95 31.93 -2.59
N LYS A 25 -59.41 33.16 -2.53
CA LYS A 25 -60.18 34.40 -2.68
C LYS A 25 -60.88 34.45 -4.05
N ASP A 26 -60.17 34.14 -5.13
CA ASP A 26 -60.73 34.13 -6.49
C ASP A 26 -61.84 33.07 -6.62
N ILE A 27 -61.65 31.86 -6.08
CA ILE A 27 -62.67 30.80 -6.04
C ILE A 27 -63.93 31.27 -5.28
N ILE A 28 -63.77 31.88 -4.10
CA ILE A 28 -64.88 32.39 -3.28
C ILE A 28 -65.62 33.52 -4.00
N TRP A 29 -64.89 34.45 -4.62
CA TRP A 29 -65.50 35.54 -5.39
C TRP A 29 -66.25 35.04 -6.61
N ASN A 30 -65.68 34.12 -7.40
CA ASN A 30 -66.40 33.51 -8.53
C ASN A 30 -67.66 32.75 -8.08
N LYS A 31 -67.63 32.06 -6.93
CA LYS A 31 -68.80 31.38 -6.36
C LYS A 31 -69.88 32.36 -5.88
N LYS A 32 -69.50 33.51 -5.31
CA LYS A 32 -70.43 34.60 -4.94
C LYS A 32 -71.03 35.27 -6.19
N LEU A 33 -70.18 35.55 -7.19
CA LEU A 33 -70.57 36.19 -8.45
C LEU A 33 -71.56 35.31 -9.24
N GLY A 34 -71.33 34.00 -9.29
CA GLY A 34 -72.27 33.04 -9.87
C GLY A 34 -73.66 33.10 -9.23
N LYS A 35 -73.74 33.03 -7.89
CA LYS A 35 -75.01 33.17 -7.16
C LYS A 35 -75.71 34.51 -7.42
N TYR A 36 -74.95 35.60 -7.52
CA TYR A 36 -75.49 36.92 -7.84
C TYR A 36 -76.11 36.91 -9.25
N HIS A 37 -75.39 36.44 -10.26
CA HIS A 37 -75.88 36.37 -11.64
C HIS A 37 -77.10 35.45 -11.80
N GLU A 38 -77.15 34.32 -11.08
CA GLU A 38 -78.33 33.45 -10.98
C GLU A 38 -79.54 34.23 -10.43
N SER A 39 -79.36 35.02 -9.36
CA SER A 39 -80.42 35.86 -8.78
C SER A 39 -80.84 37.05 -9.65
N SER A 40 -79.98 37.50 -10.57
CA SER A 40 -80.26 38.61 -11.51
C SER A 40 -80.68 38.16 -12.91
N GLY A 41 -80.82 36.85 -13.16
CA GLY A 41 -81.23 36.30 -14.46
C GLY A 41 -80.18 36.38 -15.58
N ILE A 42 -78.92 36.72 -15.26
CA ILE A 42 -77.86 36.95 -16.24
C ILE A 42 -77.11 35.64 -16.53
N LYS A 43 -77.23 35.13 -17.77
CA LYS A 43 -76.44 33.99 -18.24
C LYS A 43 -75.09 34.45 -18.81
N LEU A 44 -74.01 34.07 -18.13
CA LEU A 44 -72.62 34.24 -18.59
C LEU A 44 -71.98 32.87 -18.89
N PRO A 45 -70.97 32.80 -19.77
CA PRO A 45 -70.24 31.57 -20.02
C PRO A 45 -69.52 31.09 -18.76
N ARG A 46 -69.46 29.77 -18.54
CA ARG A 46 -68.69 29.19 -17.43
C ARG A 46 -67.22 29.51 -17.60
N VAL A 47 -66.57 30.00 -16.53
CA VAL A 47 -65.12 30.23 -16.49
C VAL A 47 -64.39 28.93 -16.90
N PRO A 48 -63.59 28.94 -17.99
CA PRO A 48 -63.02 27.72 -18.54
C PRO A 48 -61.97 27.13 -17.60
N LYS A 49 -61.84 25.79 -17.57
CA LYS A 49 -60.91 25.08 -16.66
C LYS A 49 -59.47 25.60 -16.72
N ILE A 50 -59.03 26.04 -17.90
CA ILE A 50 -57.68 26.59 -18.14
C ILE A 50 -57.41 27.90 -17.36
N TYR A 51 -58.44 28.68 -17.01
CA TYR A 51 -58.28 29.87 -16.16
C TYR A 51 -57.85 29.46 -14.75
N TRP A 52 -58.56 28.49 -14.15
CA TRP A 52 -58.23 27.97 -12.83
C TRP A 52 -56.86 27.30 -12.79
N LEU A 53 -56.51 26.54 -13.84
CA LEU A 53 -55.19 25.95 -14.01
C LEU A 53 -54.08 27.01 -14.03
N LYS A 54 -54.21 28.04 -14.89
CA LYS A 54 -53.28 29.19 -14.93
C LYS A 54 -53.21 29.94 -13.61
N ARG A 55 -54.31 30.00 -12.83
CA ARG A 55 -54.33 30.68 -11.53
C ARG A 55 -53.73 29.86 -10.40
N SER A 56 -53.79 28.53 -10.47
CA SER A 56 -53.09 27.64 -9.54
C SER A 56 -51.58 27.55 -9.78
N TYR A 57 -51.08 27.90 -10.98
CA TYR A 57 -49.64 27.82 -11.30
C TYR A 57 -48.74 28.52 -10.29
N GLY A 58 -49.10 29.72 -9.80
CA GLY A 58 -48.28 30.41 -8.80
C GLY A 58 -48.11 29.60 -7.51
N PHE A 59 -49.22 29.04 -7.00
CA PHE A 59 -49.22 28.17 -5.82
C PHE A 59 -48.44 26.87 -6.07
N VAL A 60 -48.77 26.16 -7.15
CA VAL A 60 -48.14 24.87 -7.51
C VAL A 60 -46.64 25.01 -7.71
N LEU A 61 -46.19 26.05 -8.43
CA LEU A 61 -44.76 26.30 -8.62
C LEU A 61 -44.06 26.63 -7.30
N THR A 62 -44.62 27.48 -6.44
CA THR A 62 -44.02 27.72 -5.11
C THR A 62 -43.97 26.47 -4.24
N SER A 63 -45.01 25.63 -4.25
CA SER A 63 -45.00 24.36 -3.52
C SER A 63 -43.99 23.37 -4.09
N MET A 64 -43.84 23.30 -5.41
CA MET A 64 -42.81 22.49 -6.06
C MET A 64 -41.40 23.01 -5.77
N PHE A 65 -41.17 24.32 -5.73
CA PHE A 65 -39.88 24.89 -5.32
C PHE A 65 -39.58 24.59 -3.84
N VAL A 66 -40.52 24.80 -2.92
CA VAL A 66 -40.34 24.43 -1.49
C VAL A 66 -40.03 22.95 -1.35
N ALA A 67 -40.79 22.08 -2.02
CA ALA A 67 -40.53 20.64 -1.99
C ALA A 67 -39.15 20.30 -2.58
N ALA A 68 -38.79 20.86 -3.74
CA ALA A 68 -37.50 20.62 -4.38
C ALA A 68 -36.33 21.08 -3.50
N THR A 69 -36.39 22.26 -2.87
CA THR A 69 -35.33 22.73 -1.97
C THR A 69 -35.24 21.91 -0.67
N VAL A 70 -36.36 21.36 -0.19
CA VAL A 70 -36.37 20.44 0.97
C VAL A 70 -35.77 19.08 0.60
N PHE A 71 -36.14 18.51 -0.56
CA PHE A 71 -35.66 17.21 -1.01
C PHE A 71 -34.27 17.24 -1.68
N SER A 72 -33.75 18.39 -2.08
CA SER A 72 -32.39 18.51 -2.67
C SER A 72 -31.27 18.53 -1.63
N GLY A 73 -31.53 18.22 -0.36
CA GLY A 73 -30.53 18.18 0.71
C GLY A 73 -29.95 19.54 1.12
N ALA A 74 -30.41 20.66 0.53
CA ALA A 74 -29.86 22.01 0.71
C ALA A 74 -30.01 22.61 2.13
N PHE A 75 -30.54 21.84 3.08
CA PHE A 75 -30.72 22.19 4.48
C PHE A 75 -29.94 21.31 5.45
N ASN A 76 -29.32 20.23 4.97
CA ASN A 76 -28.42 19.42 5.78
C ASN A 76 -27.28 20.30 6.32
N THR A 77 -26.82 20.02 7.54
CA THR A 77 -25.48 20.46 7.93
C THR A 77 -24.46 19.67 7.11
N PRO A 78 -23.36 20.29 6.65
CA PRO A 78 -22.23 19.50 6.16
C PRO A 78 -21.78 18.53 7.27
N THR A 79 -21.35 17.34 6.88
CA THR A 79 -20.61 16.48 7.80
C THR A 79 -19.24 17.14 7.99
N MET A 80 -18.81 17.29 9.24
CA MET A 80 -17.53 17.91 9.58
C MET A 80 -16.60 16.87 10.19
N LEU A 81 -15.31 16.97 9.87
CA LEU A 81 -14.24 16.25 10.58
C LEU A 81 -13.19 17.30 11.00
N GLY A 82 -13.10 17.56 12.30
CA GLY A 82 -12.45 18.79 12.77
C GLY A 82 -13.07 20.03 12.11
N ASP A 83 -12.21 20.87 11.53
CA ASP A 83 -12.62 22.07 10.78
C ASP A 83 -12.96 21.81 9.29
N LYS A 84 -12.73 20.59 8.76
CA LYS A 84 -12.99 20.28 7.34
C LYS A 84 -14.43 19.89 7.05
N VAL A 85 -14.95 20.36 5.92
CA VAL A 85 -16.20 19.89 5.32
C VAL A 85 -15.95 18.59 4.57
N LEU A 86 -16.62 17.50 4.96
CA LEU A 86 -16.63 16.27 4.17
C LEU A 86 -17.59 16.41 2.99
N LEU A 87 -17.04 16.47 1.78
CA LEU A 87 -17.76 16.36 0.51
C LEU A 87 -17.76 14.92 -0.02
N ASN A 88 -16.71 14.16 0.27
CA ASN A 88 -16.48 12.83 -0.28
C ASN A 88 -16.81 11.71 0.73
N ALA A 89 -16.22 11.76 1.93
CA ALA A 89 -16.41 10.72 2.94
C ALA A 89 -17.73 10.87 3.70
N ARG A 90 -18.42 9.75 3.92
CA ARG A 90 -19.69 9.68 4.65
C ARG A 90 -19.61 8.66 5.78
N PRO A 91 -19.89 9.01 7.06
CA PRO A 91 -19.95 8.02 8.13
C PRO A 91 -21.12 7.06 7.90
N VAL A 92 -20.89 5.77 8.17
CA VAL A 92 -21.86 4.68 8.02
C VAL A 92 -23.00 4.81 9.02
N GLY A 93 -22.68 5.09 10.28
CA GLY A 93 -23.62 5.34 11.39
C GLY A 93 -24.45 4.13 11.86
N SER A 94 -24.67 3.11 11.02
CA SER A 94 -25.42 1.91 11.39
C SER A 94 -25.11 0.69 10.51
N GLU A 95 -25.33 -0.50 11.09
CA GLU A 95 -25.27 -1.79 10.39
C GLU A 95 -26.15 -1.84 9.12
N SER A 96 -27.37 -1.27 9.19
CA SER A 96 -28.31 -1.31 8.07
C SER A 96 -27.83 -0.45 6.89
N THR A 97 -27.05 0.60 7.14
CA THR A 97 -26.33 1.34 6.09
C THR A 97 -25.42 0.39 5.30
N ILE A 98 -24.50 -0.33 5.96
CA ILE A 98 -23.59 -1.28 5.29
C ILE A 98 -24.37 -2.33 4.51
N ARG A 99 -25.37 -2.98 5.13
CA ARG A 99 -26.14 -4.04 4.47
C ARG A 99 -26.94 -3.51 3.26
N SER A 100 -27.42 -2.26 3.30
CA SER A 100 -28.07 -1.63 2.14
C SER A 100 -27.09 -1.30 0.99
N LEU A 101 -25.88 -0.86 1.30
CA LEU A 101 -24.84 -0.58 0.30
C LEU A 101 -24.44 -1.86 -0.42
N LEU A 102 -24.16 -2.94 0.31
CA LEU A 102 -23.83 -4.26 -0.24
C LEU A 102 -24.95 -4.82 -1.15
N GLN A 103 -26.22 -4.73 -0.74
CA GLN A 103 -27.36 -5.14 -1.57
C GLN A 103 -27.48 -4.30 -2.86
N SER A 104 -27.18 -3.00 -2.78
CA SER A 104 -27.26 -2.12 -3.95
C SER A 104 -26.23 -2.50 -5.03
N GLN A 105 -25.02 -2.91 -4.64
CA GLN A 105 -23.98 -3.35 -5.58
C GLN A 105 -24.34 -4.69 -6.21
N GLN A 106 -24.75 -5.70 -5.42
CA GLN A 106 -25.20 -7.02 -5.92
C GLN A 106 -26.31 -6.91 -6.98
N SER A 107 -27.14 -5.86 -6.94
CA SER A 107 -28.20 -5.64 -7.94
C SER A 107 -27.71 -5.22 -9.34
N ASN A 108 -26.45 -4.78 -9.48
CA ASN A 108 -25.78 -4.49 -10.74
C ASN A 108 -24.84 -5.62 -11.21
N SER A 109 -24.38 -6.47 -10.28
CA SER A 109 -23.30 -7.45 -10.44
C SER A 109 -23.64 -8.74 -11.20
N PHE A 110 -24.31 -8.66 -12.36
CA PHE A 110 -24.49 -9.86 -13.23
C PHE A 110 -23.19 -10.30 -13.93
N TRP A 111 -22.13 -9.48 -13.92
CA TRP A 111 -20.88 -9.71 -14.66
C TRP A 111 -19.64 -9.92 -13.79
N ASP A 112 -19.69 -9.62 -12.49
CA ASP A 112 -18.53 -9.73 -11.59
C ASP A 112 -18.08 -11.19 -11.34
N PHE A 113 -18.90 -12.18 -11.75
CA PHE A 113 -18.62 -13.61 -11.65
C PHE A 113 -17.38 -14.08 -12.45
N PHE A 114 -16.77 -13.21 -13.26
CA PHE A 114 -15.57 -13.51 -14.05
C PHE A 114 -14.26 -12.92 -13.49
N VAL A 115 -14.29 -12.22 -12.34
CA VAL A 115 -13.08 -11.70 -11.67
C VAL A 115 -12.88 -12.34 -10.28
N GLY A 116 -13.33 -13.59 -10.13
CA GLY A 116 -12.92 -14.47 -9.03
C GLY A 116 -11.62 -15.19 -9.41
N GLY A 117 -10.48 -14.54 -9.25
CA GLY A 117 -9.16 -15.13 -9.48
C GLY A 117 -8.21 -14.73 -8.36
N ASP A 118 -7.72 -15.72 -7.61
CA ASP A 118 -6.81 -15.49 -6.49
C ASP A 118 -5.52 -14.79 -6.94
N ARG A 119 -5.39 -13.54 -6.52
CA ARG A 119 -4.13 -12.79 -6.49
C ARG A 119 -3.93 -12.24 -5.10
N PHE A 120 -3.64 -13.15 -4.17
CA PHE A 120 -2.84 -12.82 -3.01
C PHE A 120 -1.45 -12.45 -3.52
N GLY A 121 -1.23 -11.15 -3.73
CA GLY A 121 0.12 -10.61 -3.90
C GLY A 121 0.82 -10.65 -2.55
N THR A 122 2.02 -11.23 -2.53
CA THR A 122 2.86 -11.36 -1.34
C THR A 122 4.00 -10.36 -1.42
N ASP A 123 4.17 -9.58 -0.35
CA ASP A 123 5.36 -8.83 0.06
C ASP A 123 6.03 -7.95 -1.02
N ASN A 124 5.70 -6.65 -1.06
CA ASN A 124 6.46 -5.63 -1.78
C ASN A 124 6.97 -4.58 -0.81
N MET A 125 8.28 -4.40 -0.61
CA MET A 125 8.90 -3.18 0.00
C MET A 125 10.44 -3.27 0.01
N VAL A 126 11.33 -2.30 0.30
CA VAL A 126 11.52 -0.84 0.01
C VAL A 126 12.85 -0.34 0.75
N PRO A 127 13.54 0.86 0.63
CA PRO A 127 15.01 1.00 0.94
C PRO A 127 15.72 2.16 1.78
N GLU A 128 16.71 1.72 2.62
CA GLU A 128 17.66 2.27 3.68
C GLU A 128 17.22 2.94 5.05
N ALA A 129 17.92 2.57 6.15
CA ALA A 129 17.58 2.82 7.58
C ALA A 129 18.43 3.88 8.35
N ASN A 130 18.09 4.18 9.62
CA ASN A 130 18.71 5.24 10.45
C ASN A 130 19.11 4.80 11.89
N GLN A 131 20.06 5.48 12.52
CA GLN A 131 20.70 5.08 13.81
C GLN A 131 20.18 5.84 15.05
N ALA A 132 20.24 5.19 16.22
CA ALA A 132 20.08 5.79 17.55
C ALA A 132 21.34 5.56 18.42
N ASP A 133 21.81 6.58 19.14
CA ASP A 133 23.09 6.58 19.88
C ASP A 133 22.88 6.20 21.36
N GLY A 134 23.59 5.19 21.88
CA GLY A 134 23.38 4.72 23.26
C GLY A 134 24.30 3.61 23.82
N ALA A 135 24.99 2.84 22.99
CA ALA A 135 25.91 1.78 23.42
C ALA A 135 27.04 1.55 22.40
N THR A 136 28.00 0.66 22.71
CA THR A 136 29.06 0.27 21.76
C THR A 136 28.50 -0.66 20.68
N GLN A 137 27.70 -0.10 19.78
CA GLN A 137 27.02 -0.81 18.70
C GLN A 137 27.99 -1.09 17.54
N LYS A 138 27.86 -2.27 16.93
CA LYS A 138 28.55 -2.61 15.68
C LYS A 138 27.80 -1.93 14.53
N ASP A 139 28.51 -1.37 13.55
CA ASP A 139 27.88 -0.73 12.40
C ASP A 139 27.18 -1.80 11.53
N PHE A 140 26.00 -1.53 10.99
CA PHE A 140 25.22 -2.53 10.25
C PHE A 140 24.37 -1.90 9.15
N ILE A 141 23.98 -2.70 8.16
CA ILE A 141 22.94 -2.33 7.19
C ILE A 141 21.66 -3.03 7.65
N GLY A 142 20.63 -2.24 7.94
CA GLY A 142 19.38 -2.74 8.52
C GLY A 142 18.43 -3.38 7.50
N THR A 143 17.16 -3.47 7.90
CA THR A 143 16.07 -3.50 6.93
C THR A 143 16.14 -2.25 6.04
N ASN A 144 15.42 -2.29 4.94
CA ASN A 144 15.61 -1.36 3.87
C ASN A 144 14.71 -0.09 4.13
N VAL A 145 13.38 -0.01 3.95
CA VAL A 145 12.42 1.10 4.36
C VAL A 145 12.22 2.35 3.44
N GLN A 146 10.99 2.89 3.23
CA GLN A 146 10.70 3.72 2.02
C GLN A 146 11.20 5.16 2.12
N VAL A 147 11.04 5.71 3.32
CA VAL A 147 11.26 7.10 3.70
C VAL A 147 12.03 7.05 5.00
N GLU A 148 13.10 7.83 5.08
CA GLU A 148 13.96 7.92 6.26
C GLU A 148 13.14 8.17 7.53
N GLY A 149 13.29 7.30 8.54
CA GLY A 149 12.55 7.37 9.81
C GLY A 149 11.16 6.71 9.82
N VAL A 150 10.69 6.14 8.72
CA VAL A 150 9.47 5.32 8.67
C VAL A 150 9.89 3.84 8.56
N ASP A 151 10.00 3.11 9.68
CA ASP A 151 10.43 1.71 9.67
C ASP A 151 9.35 0.76 9.14
N GLU A 152 9.81 -0.35 8.56
CA GLU A 152 9.00 -1.32 7.86
C GLU A 152 9.41 -2.75 8.19
N ALA A 153 8.41 -3.62 8.35
CA ALA A 153 8.66 -4.98 8.82
C ALA A 153 9.36 -5.85 7.77
N ASP A 154 10.23 -6.75 8.23
CA ASP A 154 10.83 -7.79 7.40
C ASP A 154 10.97 -9.09 8.20
N ILE A 155 11.24 -10.21 7.53
CA ILE A 155 11.52 -11.50 8.18
C ILE A 155 12.84 -11.52 8.95
N VAL A 156 13.71 -10.52 8.76
CA VAL A 156 14.95 -10.34 9.52
C VAL A 156 15.10 -8.90 10.02
N LYS A 157 15.45 -8.75 11.31
CA LYS A 157 15.84 -7.48 11.95
C LYS A 157 17.12 -7.69 12.75
N THR A 158 17.92 -6.63 12.93
CA THR A 158 19.13 -6.67 13.77
C THR A 158 19.39 -5.31 14.41
N ASP A 159 20.15 -5.31 15.51
CA ASP A 159 20.74 -4.12 16.12
C ASP A 159 22.29 -4.10 16.03
N GLY A 160 22.85 -4.90 15.11
CA GLY A 160 24.30 -5.08 14.95
C GLY A 160 24.94 -6.01 15.98
N ASN A 161 24.30 -6.29 17.12
CA ASN A 161 24.81 -7.24 18.13
C ASN A 161 23.97 -8.51 18.22
N THR A 162 22.67 -8.48 17.85
CA THR A 162 21.81 -9.65 17.74
C THR A 162 20.98 -9.58 16.46
N ILE A 163 20.89 -10.70 15.75
CA ILE A 163 20.02 -10.92 14.59
C ILE A 163 18.77 -11.70 15.06
N TYR A 164 17.61 -11.21 14.64
CA TYR A 164 16.31 -11.82 14.88
C TYR A 164 15.73 -12.26 13.52
N TYR A 165 15.52 -13.56 13.33
CA TYR A 165 15.07 -14.14 12.06
C TYR A 165 13.80 -14.97 12.24
N ALA A 166 12.70 -14.53 11.62
CA ALA A 166 11.48 -15.30 11.46
C ALA A 166 11.70 -16.37 10.38
N ALA A 167 12.04 -17.59 10.80
CA ALA A 167 12.31 -18.68 9.88
C ALA A 167 11.02 -19.10 9.14
N ARG A 168 11.02 -18.98 7.79
CA ARG A 168 9.86 -19.35 6.98
C ARG A 168 9.36 -20.77 7.31
N TYR A 169 8.05 -20.96 7.32
CA TYR A 169 7.41 -22.25 7.68
C TYR A 169 7.70 -22.79 9.10
N GLN A 170 8.30 -21.99 9.99
CA GLN A 170 8.42 -22.32 11.42
C GLN A 170 7.76 -21.21 12.25
N ASN A 171 6.97 -21.56 13.26
CA ASN A 171 6.37 -20.60 14.17
C ASN A 171 7.38 -20.20 15.27
N VAL A 172 8.56 -19.73 14.86
CA VAL A 172 9.65 -19.30 15.76
C VAL A 172 10.37 -18.06 15.23
N VAL A 173 10.96 -17.28 16.14
CA VAL A 173 12.02 -16.31 15.80
C VAL A 173 13.35 -16.82 16.35
N ARG A 174 14.34 -17.02 15.49
CA ARG A 174 15.71 -17.39 15.88
C ARG A 174 16.41 -16.16 16.46
N VAL A 175 17.06 -16.31 17.62
CA VAL A 175 17.80 -15.22 18.29
C VAL A 175 19.29 -15.53 18.28
N LEU A 176 20.05 -14.74 17.53
CA LEU A 176 21.41 -15.03 17.08
C LEU A 176 22.36 -13.88 17.47
N THR A 177 23.14 -14.03 18.54
CA THR A 177 24.08 -12.98 19.01
C THR A 177 25.40 -13.04 18.23
N VAL A 178 25.86 -11.88 17.77
CA VAL A 178 27.05 -11.68 16.94
C VAL A 178 28.25 -11.30 17.81
N ASN A 179 29.17 -12.26 17.97
CA ASN A 179 30.37 -12.11 18.78
C ASN A 179 31.42 -11.23 18.07
N ASP A 180 32.35 -10.64 18.83
CA ASP A 180 33.37 -9.68 18.32
C ASP A 180 34.46 -10.32 17.42
N ASN A 181 34.32 -11.59 17.08
CA ASN A 181 35.16 -12.33 16.12
C ASN A 181 34.41 -12.73 14.84
N GLY A 182 33.16 -12.28 14.66
CA GLY A 182 32.33 -12.58 13.50
C GLY A 182 31.55 -13.89 13.57
N LEU A 183 31.73 -14.68 14.64
CA LEU A 183 30.98 -15.92 14.89
C LEU A 183 29.67 -15.66 15.64
N VAL A 184 28.70 -16.58 15.54
CA VAL A 184 27.34 -16.42 16.10
C VAL A 184 27.05 -17.43 17.21
N THR A 185 26.40 -16.93 18.26
CA THR A 185 25.80 -17.75 19.32
C THR A 185 24.29 -17.77 19.14
N GLN A 186 23.70 -18.94 18.87
CA GLN A 186 22.24 -19.11 18.95
C GLN A 186 21.84 -19.17 20.43
N ASN A 187 21.15 -18.14 20.90
CA ASN A 187 20.72 -18.03 22.31
C ASN A 187 19.47 -18.88 22.61
N GLY A 188 18.74 -19.25 21.55
CA GLY A 188 17.50 -20.00 21.59
C GLY A 188 16.59 -19.57 20.43
N ASP A 189 15.49 -20.30 20.25
CA ASP A 189 14.40 -19.91 19.37
C ASP A 189 13.20 -19.48 20.22
N LEU A 190 12.61 -18.33 19.89
CA LEU A 190 11.41 -17.80 20.53
C LEU A 190 10.17 -18.49 19.94
N ASP A 191 9.54 -19.38 20.71
CA ASP A 191 8.32 -20.10 20.31
C ASP A 191 7.11 -19.16 20.17
N LEU A 192 6.52 -19.13 18.97
CA LEU A 192 5.31 -18.37 18.66
C LEU A 192 4.05 -19.25 18.75
N GLY A 193 4.18 -20.56 18.88
CA GLY A 193 3.08 -21.50 19.04
C GLY A 193 2.11 -21.47 17.86
N LYS A 194 0.95 -20.82 18.04
CA LYS A 194 -0.10 -20.71 17.01
C LYS A 194 -0.01 -19.46 16.11
N LEU A 195 0.89 -18.52 16.40
CA LEU A 195 1.11 -17.38 15.50
C LEU A 195 2.06 -17.82 14.39
N TYR A 196 1.57 -17.79 13.17
CA TYR A 196 2.36 -17.94 11.96
C TYR A 196 2.94 -16.58 11.61
N THR A 197 4.26 -16.46 11.60
CA THR A 197 4.92 -15.18 11.36
C THR A 197 4.72 -14.72 9.92
N ASP A 198 4.42 -13.44 9.78
CA ASP A 198 4.55 -12.70 8.54
C ASP A 198 5.87 -11.91 8.57
N SER A 199 6.04 -11.04 9.56
CA SER A 199 7.15 -10.09 9.60
C SER A 199 7.47 -9.56 11.01
N LEU A 200 8.63 -8.90 11.16
CA LEU A 200 9.19 -8.42 12.43
C LEU A 200 9.49 -6.92 12.41
N TYR A 201 9.29 -6.28 13.56
CA TYR A 201 9.90 -4.99 13.94
C TYR A 201 10.82 -5.17 15.15
N LEU A 202 11.85 -4.33 15.26
CA LEU A 202 12.80 -4.31 16.37
C LEU A 202 13.09 -2.85 16.75
N THR A 203 12.94 -2.50 18.01
CA THR A 203 13.32 -1.18 18.55
C THR A 203 14.46 -1.31 19.57
N ASP A 204 14.74 -0.26 20.32
CA ASP A 204 15.66 -0.32 21.47
C ASP A 204 15.14 -1.26 22.57
N THR A 205 13.81 -1.37 22.71
CA THR A 205 13.11 -1.97 23.86
C THR A 205 12.27 -3.20 23.50
N LYS A 206 11.74 -3.29 22.27
CA LYS A 206 10.76 -4.32 21.86
C LYS A 206 11.23 -5.14 20.67
N LEU A 207 10.80 -6.39 20.65
CA LEU A 207 10.64 -7.21 19.45
C LEU A 207 9.13 -7.33 19.18
N VAL A 208 8.65 -6.83 18.05
CA VAL A 208 7.24 -6.96 17.66
C VAL A 208 7.13 -7.97 16.53
N VAL A 209 6.30 -8.99 16.73
CA VAL A 209 6.04 -10.07 15.77
C VAL A 209 4.64 -9.91 15.22
N ILE A 210 4.51 -9.80 13.90
CA ILE A 210 3.24 -9.66 13.18
C ILE A 210 2.97 -10.94 12.38
N GLY A 211 1.70 -11.30 12.23
CA GLY A 211 1.28 -12.48 11.50
C GLY A 211 -0.20 -12.77 11.63
N TYR A 212 -0.57 -14.06 11.61
CA TYR A 212 -1.96 -14.52 11.69
C TYR A 212 -2.09 -15.79 12.55
N ILE A 213 -3.32 -16.11 12.99
CA ILE A 213 -3.61 -17.26 13.85
C ILE A 213 -4.78 -18.08 13.26
N TYR A 214 -4.51 -19.33 12.93
CA TYR A 214 -5.55 -20.30 12.57
C TYR A 214 -6.13 -20.98 13.83
N ASP A 215 -7.41 -20.72 14.12
CA ASP A 215 -8.17 -21.46 15.13
C ASP A 215 -8.98 -22.57 14.46
N TYR A 216 -8.49 -23.81 14.57
CA TYR A 216 -9.11 -25.01 14.03
C TYR A 216 -10.35 -25.39 14.85
N ARG A 217 -11.55 -25.32 14.25
CA ARG A 217 -12.80 -25.70 14.92
C ARG A 217 -13.44 -26.94 14.28
N PRO A 218 -13.71 -28.02 15.05
CA PRO A 218 -14.36 -29.20 14.52
C PRO A 218 -15.81 -28.89 14.14
N TYR A 219 -16.19 -29.14 12.89
CA TYR A 219 -17.55 -28.93 12.42
C TYR A 219 -18.47 -30.06 12.94
N GLN A 220 -19.59 -29.70 13.56
CA GLN A 220 -20.61 -30.64 14.02
C GLN A 220 -21.90 -30.47 13.21
N TYR A 221 -22.39 -31.56 12.63
CA TYR A 221 -23.67 -31.56 11.93
C TYR A 221 -24.86 -31.39 12.89
N ILE A 222 -25.89 -30.68 12.41
CA ILE A 222 -27.07 -30.28 13.17
C ILE A 222 -27.89 -31.48 13.72
N ASP A 223 -27.74 -32.68 13.17
CA ASP A 223 -28.42 -33.89 13.66
C ASP A 223 -27.61 -34.71 14.69
N GLY A 224 -26.36 -34.34 14.96
CA GLY A 224 -25.48 -34.99 15.93
C GLY A 224 -24.71 -36.23 15.42
N SER A 225 -24.74 -36.53 14.11
CA SER A 225 -24.04 -37.69 13.51
C SER A 225 -22.50 -37.60 13.42
N GLY A 226 -21.86 -36.81 14.29
CA GLY A 226 -20.41 -36.76 14.49
C GLY A 226 -19.70 -35.57 13.84
N VAL A 227 -18.38 -35.54 14.03
CA VAL A 227 -17.43 -34.61 13.39
C VAL A 227 -16.77 -35.34 12.22
N TYR A 228 -16.68 -34.68 11.06
CA TYR A 228 -15.96 -35.22 9.90
C TYR A 228 -15.08 -34.19 9.17
N ASP A 229 -15.11 -32.93 9.58
CA ASP A 229 -14.40 -31.84 8.90
C ASP A 229 -14.00 -30.74 9.90
N TYR A 230 -13.01 -29.93 9.53
CA TYR A 230 -12.57 -28.76 10.29
C TYR A 230 -13.01 -27.48 9.58
N MET A 231 -13.87 -26.68 10.22
CA MET A 231 -14.10 -25.31 9.78
C MET A 231 -12.97 -24.43 10.31
N TYR A 232 -12.26 -23.79 9.38
CA TYR A 232 -11.29 -22.75 9.69
C TYR A 232 -12.02 -21.50 10.20
N THR A 233 -11.71 -21.07 11.42
CA THR A 233 -11.99 -19.70 11.85
C THR A 233 -10.65 -18.98 11.99
N ALA A 234 -10.33 -18.14 11.00
CA ALA A 234 -9.09 -17.37 11.01
C ALA A 234 -9.26 -16.12 11.90
N PHE A 235 -8.34 -15.94 12.85
CA PHE A 235 -8.00 -14.62 13.36
C PHE A 235 -6.94 -14.09 12.39
N THR A 236 -7.42 -13.32 11.41
CA THR A 236 -6.67 -13.00 10.20
C THR A 236 -5.53 -12.03 10.42
N GLY A 237 -5.51 -11.29 11.52
CA GLY A 237 -4.36 -10.49 11.95
C GLY A 237 -4.03 -10.73 13.42
N ALA A 238 -2.75 -10.90 13.73
CA ALA A 238 -2.23 -11.04 15.09
C ALA A 238 -0.91 -10.27 15.25
N ILE A 239 -0.71 -9.68 16.42
CA ILE A 239 0.53 -8.98 16.84
C ILE A 239 0.90 -9.48 18.22
N ARG A 240 2.19 -9.70 18.44
CA ARG A 240 2.77 -9.88 19.77
C ARG A 240 3.91 -8.92 20.00
N VAL A 241 3.93 -8.29 21.17
CA VAL A 241 5.03 -7.45 21.63
C VAL A 241 5.78 -8.20 22.72
N TYR A 242 7.06 -8.43 22.48
CA TYR A 242 7.99 -9.05 23.41
C TYR A 242 8.99 -8.02 23.91
N ASN A 243 9.38 -8.14 25.18
CA ASN A 243 10.52 -7.43 25.72
C ASN A 243 11.81 -7.86 25.00
N LYS A 244 12.61 -6.93 24.48
CA LYS A 244 13.81 -7.27 23.70
C LYS A 244 14.92 -7.93 24.54
N GLU A 245 15.09 -7.52 25.80
CA GLU A 245 16.16 -8.05 26.66
C GLU A 245 15.80 -9.42 27.27
N THR A 246 14.55 -9.61 27.69
CA THR A 246 14.12 -10.84 28.39
C THR A 246 13.41 -11.85 27.49
N LEU A 247 12.95 -11.43 26.31
CA LEU A 247 12.08 -12.18 25.39
C LEU A 247 10.72 -12.61 26.01
N GLU A 248 10.33 -11.98 27.12
CA GLU A 248 9.00 -12.20 27.74
C GLU A 248 7.90 -11.52 26.91
N LEU A 249 6.76 -12.22 26.75
CA LEU A 249 5.59 -11.70 26.03
C LEU A 249 4.83 -10.71 26.90
N GLU A 250 4.87 -9.43 26.52
CA GLU A 250 4.21 -8.34 27.27
C GLU A 250 2.75 -8.17 26.83
N TYR A 251 2.48 -8.22 25.53
CA TYR A 251 1.16 -7.93 24.96
C TYR A 251 0.82 -8.74 23.71
N THR A 252 -0.48 -9.01 23.50
CA THR A 252 -1.01 -9.64 22.29
C THR A 252 -2.26 -8.90 21.79
N LEU A 253 -2.32 -8.62 20.48
CA LEU A 253 -3.52 -8.19 19.76
C LEU A 253 -3.91 -9.24 18.73
N GLU A 254 -5.20 -9.57 18.64
CA GLU A 254 -5.77 -10.44 17.62
C GLU A 254 -7.03 -9.79 17.02
N THR A 255 -7.21 -9.88 15.71
CA THR A 255 -8.31 -9.24 14.98
C THR A 255 -8.91 -10.16 13.91
N ASP A 256 -10.11 -9.80 13.45
CA ASP A 256 -10.82 -10.40 12.31
C ASP A 256 -10.59 -9.64 10.99
N SER A 257 -9.56 -8.79 10.96
CA SER A 257 -9.08 -8.03 9.81
C SER A 257 -7.68 -8.55 9.44
N ASN A 258 -7.46 -8.97 8.18
CA ASN A 258 -6.14 -9.42 7.75
C ASN A 258 -5.21 -8.22 7.62
N PHE A 259 -4.00 -8.25 8.19
CA PHE A 259 -3.03 -7.20 7.90
C PHE A 259 -2.66 -7.28 6.43
N TYR A 260 -2.73 -6.13 5.76
CA TYR A 260 -2.31 -5.97 4.38
C TYR A 260 -0.95 -5.27 4.35
N GLU A 261 -0.81 -4.19 5.13
CA GLU A 261 0.43 -3.42 5.21
C GLU A 261 0.58 -2.69 6.55
N HIS A 262 1.79 -2.24 6.88
CA HIS A 262 2.06 -1.50 8.11
C HIS A 262 3.37 -0.70 8.11
N ARG A 263 3.46 0.29 9.01
CA ARG A 263 4.60 1.19 9.24
C ARG A 263 4.81 1.46 10.72
N LEU A 264 6.06 1.50 11.19
CA LEU A 264 6.42 1.92 12.54
C LEU A 264 7.14 3.25 12.46
N ILE A 265 6.63 4.27 13.16
CA ILE A 265 7.30 5.57 13.32
C ILE A 265 7.46 5.80 14.81
N ASP A 266 8.70 5.96 15.27
CA ASP A 266 9.09 5.89 16.68
C ASP A 266 8.48 4.64 17.38
N ASN A 267 7.52 4.85 18.30
CA ASN A 267 6.79 3.78 19.01
C ASN A 267 5.35 3.58 18.49
N SER A 268 4.98 4.21 17.38
CA SER A 268 3.63 4.17 16.79
C SER A 268 3.59 3.27 15.56
N LEU A 269 3.02 2.07 15.73
CA LEU A 269 2.75 1.11 14.67
C LEU A 269 1.40 1.42 14.01
N PHE A 270 1.43 1.85 12.75
CA PHE A 270 0.27 2.11 11.92
C PHE A 270 -0.01 0.91 11.03
N LEU A 271 -1.19 0.31 11.21
CA LEU A 271 -1.64 -0.95 10.62
C LEU A 271 -2.75 -0.69 9.61
N ILE A 272 -2.58 -1.22 8.40
CA ILE A 272 -3.56 -1.21 7.31
C ILE A 272 -4.05 -2.65 7.15
N SER A 273 -5.34 -2.89 7.36
CA SER A 273 -5.91 -4.24 7.34
C SER A 273 -7.23 -4.33 6.57
N ASN A 274 -7.59 -5.52 6.10
CA ASN A 274 -8.82 -5.78 5.36
C ASN A 274 -9.75 -6.74 6.13
N LYS A 275 -10.97 -6.29 6.41
CA LYS A 275 -12.04 -7.11 6.99
C LYS A 275 -13.03 -7.57 5.92
N SER A 276 -13.35 -8.86 5.96
CA SER A 276 -14.42 -9.46 5.16
C SER A 276 -15.82 -9.05 5.65
N LEU A 277 -16.61 -8.50 4.74
CA LEU A 277 -18.02 -8.12 4.96
C LEU A 277 -19.01 -9.29 4.79
N TYR A 278 -18.51 -10.51 4.51
CA TYR A 278 -19.33 -11.73 4.38
C TYR A 278 -19.57 -12.44 5.73
N THR A 279 -19.61 -11.66 6.81
CA THR A 279 -19.68 -12.11 8.20
C THR A 279 -20.96 -11.62 8.89
N GLU A 280 -21.35 -12.23 10.02
CA GLU A 280 -22.51 -11.76 10.79
C GLU A 280 -22.22 -10.41 11.45
N GLU A 281 -21.08 -10.31 12.15
CA GLU A 281 -20.58 -9.06 12.76
C GLU A 281 -19.74 -8.27 11.75
N LEU A 282 -20.28 -7.14 11.29
CA LEU A 282 -19.67 -6.30 10.26
C LEU A 282 -18.61 -5.33 10.79
N ARG A 283 -18.49 -5.15 12.12
CA ARG A 283 -17.51 -4.23 12.72
C ARG A 283 -16.16 -4.92 12.96
N PRO A 284 -15.03 -4.26 12.69
CA PRO A 284 -13.70 -4.73 13.10
C PRO A 284 -13.64 -5.06 14.59
N MET A 285 -13.08 -6.22 14.90
CA MET A 285 -12.93 -6.78 16.24
C MET A 285 -11.47 -6.71 16.67
N PHE A 286 -11.24 -6.33 17.93
CA PHE A 286 -9.91 -6.25 18.53
C PHE A 286 -9.92 -7.00 19.87
N ARG A 287 -9.28 -8.17 19.93
CA ARG A 287 -9.03 -8.94 21.16
C ARG A 287 -7.62 -8.62 21.65
N LYS A 288 -7.54 -7.84 22.71
CA LYS A 288 -6.29 -7.52 23.42
C LYS A 288 -6.05 -8.49 24.55
N THR A 289 -4.80 -8.84 24.84
CA THR A 289 -4.40 -9.53 26.08
C THR A 289 -3.11 -8.90 26.62
N GLU A 290 -3.17 -8.51 27.89
CA GLU A 290 -2.12 -7.81 28.67
C GLU A 290 -2.17 -8.38 30.09
N ASP A 291 -1.03 -8.71 30.71
CA ASP A 291 -0.96 -9.38 32.04
C ASP A 291 -1.88 -10.62 32.18
N GLY A 292 -2.17 -11.31 31.08
CA GLY A 292 -3.11 -12.44 31.02
C GLY A 292 -4.60 -12.07 31.11
N VAL A 293 -4.94 -10.77 31.10
CA VAL A 293 -6.31 -10.25 31.05
C VAL A 293 -6.71 -9.98 29.60
N THR A 294 -7.65 -10.76 29.08
CA THR A 294 -8.17 -10.59 27.71
C THR A 294 -9.40 -9.68 27.66
N VAL A 295 -9.42 -8.70 26.76
CA VAL A 295 -10.53 -7.78 26.49
C VAL A 295 -10.86 -7.76 25.00
N THR A 296 -12.14 -7.88 24.63
CA THR A 296 -12.59 -7.78 23.22
C THR A 296 -13.42 -6.51 23.01
N ASN A 297 -12.96 -5.67 22.08
CA ASN A 297 -13.63 -4.45 21.63
C ASN A 297 -14.03 -4.54 20.16
N TYR A 298 -14.91 -3.64 19.72
CA TYR A 298 -15.36 -3.52 18.32
C TYR A 298 -15.42 -2.05 17.91
N LEU A 299 -15.02 -1.72 16.69
CA LEU A 299 -15.08 -0.35 16.15
C LEU A 299 -16.52 0.16 16.06
N GLY A 300 -16.74 1.45 16.34
CA GLY A 300 -18.07 2.07 16.26
C GLY A 300 -18.52 2.35 14.82
N TYR A 301 -19.81 2.19 14.53
CA TYR A 301 -20.33 2.47 13.18
C TYR A 301 -20.20 3.94 12.73
N ASN A 302 -19.92 4.88 13.63
CA ASN A 302 -19.66 6.28 13.29
C ASN A 302 -18.25 6.48 12.72
N ASP A 303 -17.33 5.60 13.12
CA ASP A 303 -15.89 5.63 12.83
C ASP A 303 -15.55 4.75 11.61
N ILE A 304 -16.60 4.18 10.99
CA ILE A 304 -16.59 3.50 9.70
C ILE A 304 -17.20 4.46 8.68
N TYR A 305 -16.53 4.67 7.56
CA TYR A 305 -16.90 5.59 6.49
C TYR A 305 -17.11 4.87 5.15
N TYR A 306 -17.72 5.55 4.19
CA TYR A 306 -17.85 5.10 2.81
C TYR A 306 -17.82 6.29 1.84
N PHE A 307 -17.63 5.99 0.55
CA PHE A 307 -17.60 6.96 -0.54
C PHE A 307 -18.67 6.63 -1.59
N ASP A 308 -19.29 7.65 -2.20
CA ASP A 308 -20.28 7.44 -3.25
C ASP A 308 -19.61 6.97 -4.56
N GLY A 309 -20.12 5.88 -5.16
CA GLY A 309 -19.64 5.39 -6.45
C GLY A 309 -18.33 4.60 -6.42
N VAL A 310 -17.84 4.24 -5.23
CA VAL A 310 -16.71 3.32 -5.02
C VAL A 310 -17.24 1.88 -4.78
N PRO A 311 -16.68 0.84 -5.42
CA PRO A 311 -17.02 -0.55 -5.14
C PRO A 311 -16.60 -1.00 -3.73
N ILE A 312 -17.45 -1.77 -3.06
CA ILE A 312 -17.26 -2.22 -1.68
C ILE A 312 -17.05 -3.73 -1.70
N HIS A 313 -15.79 -4.15 -1.86
CA HIS A 313 -15.38 -5.55 -1.84
C HIS A 313 -14.98 -6.05 -0.44
N GLY A 314 -14.72 -5.13 0.49
CA GLY A 314 -14.42 -5.40 1.89
C GLY A 314 -14.51 -4.12 2.73
N MET A 315 -13.79 -4.12 3.86
CA MET A 315 -13.57 -2.91 4.67
C MET A 315 -12.09 -2.76 4.96
N THR A 316 -11.49 -1.65 4.55
CA THR A 316 -10.16 -1.22 5.01
C THR A 316 -10.27 -0.71 6.44
N VAL A 317 -9.42 -1.21 7.34
CA VAL A 317 -9.36 -0.81 8.75
C VAL A 317 -7.96 -0.30 9.03
N LEU A 318 -7.88 0.97 9.44
CA LEU A 318 -6.65 1.61 9.85
C LEU A 318 -6.59 1.62 11.36
N THR A 319 -5.49 1.15 11.94
CA THR A 319 -5.28 1.14 13.39
C THR A 319 -3.91 1.71 13.71
N GLY A 320 -3.84 2.77 14.51
CA GLY A 320 -2.61 3.17 15.16
C GLY A 320 -2.49 2.44 16.50
N PHE A 321 -1.32 1.91 16.81
CA PHE A 321 -1.02 1.12 18.00
C PHE A 321 0.30 1.60 18.61
N ASN A 322 0.28 1.97 19.89
CA ASN A 322 1.49 2.32 20.62
C ASN A 322 2.17 1.05 21.15
N ILE A 323 3.43 0.79 20.81
CA ILE A 323 4.12 -0.44 21.21
C ILE A 323 4.64 -0.41 22.66
N GLU A 324 4.55 0.73 23.35
CA GLU A 324 4.98 0.91 24.75
C GLU A 324 3.79 1.05 25.72
N THR A 325 2.72 1.77 25.34
CA THR A 325 1.52 1.95 26.17
C THR A 325 0.39 0.97 25.85
N PHE A 326 0.53 0.21 24.76
CA PHE A 326 -0.46 -0.69 24.19
C PHE A 326 -1.83 -0.06 23.84
N GLU A 327 -1.92 1.27 23.85
CA GLU A 327 -3.09 2.02 23.41
C GLU A 327 -3.31 1.85 21.90
N THR A 328 -4.58 1.91 21.47
CA THR A 328 -4.97 1.72 20.06
C THR A 328 -6.06 2.70 19.67
N THR A 329 -5.91 3.33 18.52
CA THR A 329 -6.98 4.07 17.84
C THR A 329 -7.29 3.41 16.49
N SER A 330 -8.54 3.46 16.04
CA SER A 330 -8.93 2.87 14.76
C SER A 330 -10.02 3.67 14.05
N GLN A 331 -9.99 3.65 12.72
CA GLN A 331 -11.05 4.10 11.83
C GLN A 331 -11.11 3.15 10.62
N ALA A 332 -12.22 3.11 9.89
CA ALA A 332 -12.37 2.19 8.75
C ALA A 332 -13.15 2.78 7.57
N PHE A 333 -12.96 2.20 6.39
CA PHE A 333 -13.55 2.63 5.13
C PHE A 333 -14.09 1.41 4.36
N LEU A 334 -15.34 1.49 3.89
CA LEU A 334 -15.92 0.48 3.01
C LEU A 334 -15.25 0.57 1.63
N GLY A 335 -14.48 -0.45 1.28
CA GLY A 335 -13.51 -0.43 0.18
C GLY A 335 -12.42 -1.49 0.36
N SER A 336 -11.30 -1.30 -0.33
CA SER A 336 -10.09 -2.14 -0.22
C SER A 336 -8.84 -1.29 -0.48
N VAL A 337 -7.66 -1.79 -0.12
CA VAL A 337 -6.37 -1.18 -0.50
C VAL A 337 -5.68 -2.09 -1.51
N SER A 338 -4.98 -1.49 -2.47
CA SER A 338 -4.10 -2.19 -3.42
C SER A 338 -2.66 -1.69 -3.39
N GLU A 339 -2.39 -0.48 -2.86
CA GLU A 339 -1.05 0.07 -2.62
C GLU A 339 -1.11 1.07 -1.45
N ILE A 340 0.01 1.32 -0.76
CA ILE A 340 0.15 2.44 0.21
C ILE A 340 1.42 3.26 -0.02
N TYR A 341 1.49 4.43 0.61
CA TYR A 341 2.71 5.22 0.81
C TYR A 341 2.63 5.90 2.18
N ALA A 342 3.75 6.05 2.89
CA ALA A 342 3.79 6.77 4.16
C ALA A 342 4.99 7.73 4.24
N SER A 343 4.74 8.91 4.83
CA SER A 343 5.74 9.86 5.32
C SER A 343 5.65 9.93 6.85
N LEU A 344 6.53 10.71 7.50
CA LEU A 344 6.50 10.91 8.95
C LEU A 344 5.20 11.56 9.46
N GLU A 345 4.46 12.28 8.60
CA GLU A 345 3.24 13.03 8.96
C GLU A 345 1.97 12.52 8.26
N SER A 346 2.10 11.66 7.24
CA SER A 346 0.98 11.26 6.37
C SER A 346 1.01 9.76 6.03
N LEU A 347 -0.17 9.15 5.92
CA LEU A 347 -0.37 7.85 5.28
C LEU A 347 -1.30 8.04 4.08
N TYR A 348 -1.00 7.39 2.97
CA TYR A 348 -1.80 7.36 1.76
C TYR A 348 -2.16 5.92 1.40
N THR A 349 -3.41 5.68 1.02
CA THR A 349 -3.87 4.36 0.52
C THR A 349 -4.52 4.49 -0.84
N VAL A 350 -4.25 3.57 -1.75
CA VAL A 350 -4.88 3.50 -3.07
C VAL A 350 -5.87 2.34 -3.13
N GLN A 351 -7.08 2.59 -3.65
CA GLN A 351 -7.97 1.54 -4.17
C GLN A 351 -8.00 1.61 -5.70
N THR A 352 -7.38 0.65 -6.37
CA THR A 352 -7.57 0.44 -7.81
C THR A 352 -8.89 -0.31 -8.08
N TYR A 353 -9.73 0.19 -8.99
CA TYR A 353 -10.98 -0.46 -9.40
C TYR A 353 -11.38 -0.16 -10.85
N TYR A 354 -12.27 -0.98 -11.41
CA TYR A 354 -12.76 -0.85 -12.78
C TYR A 354 -14.16 -0.23 -12.83
N THR A 355 -14.43 0.57 -13.86
CA THR A 355 -15.74 1.14 -14.14
C THR A 355 -16.11 0.98 -15.61
N TYR A 356 -17.33 0.50 -15.90
CA TYR A 356 -17.78 0.32 -17.28
C TYR A 356 -18.64 1.51 -17.72
N SER A 357 -18.21 2.21 -18.77
CA SER A 357 -18.94 3.36 -19.32
C SER A 357 -18.79 3.45 -20.84
N PHE A 358 -19.84 3.87 -21.54
CA PHE A 358 -19.88 4.04 -23.01
C PHE A 358 -19.43 2.83 -23.86
N GLY A 359 -19.39 1.62 -23.28
CA GLY A 359 -18.92 0.40 -23.96
C GLY A 359 -17.47 0.00 -23.65
N GLN A 360 -16.78 0.74 -22.76
CA GLN A 360 -15.38 0.54 -22.41
C GLN A 360 -15.18 0.37 -20.90
N TYR A 361 -14.19 -0.43 -20.52
CA TYR A 361 -13.71 -0.53 -19.14
C TYR A 361 -12.65 0.54 -18.89
N ASN A 362 -12.83 1.31 -17.82
CA ASN A 362 -11.97 2.40 -17.41
C ASN A 362 -11.44 2.07 -16.00
N THR A 363 -10.13 1.89 -15.87
CA THR A 363 -9.45 1.73 -14.58
C THR A 363 -9.41 3.07 -13.83
N LYS A 364 -9.57 3.04 -12.51
CA LYS A 364 -9.51 4.21 -11.62
C LYS A 364 -8.73 3.89 -10.36
N SER A 365 -8.00 4.88 -9.87
CA SER A 365 -7.29 4.85 -8.59
C SER A 365 -7.93 5.86 -7.64
N GLN A 366 -8.56 5.39 -6.56
CA GLN A 366 -8.95 6.25 -5.45
C GLN A 366 -7.78 6.36 -4.47
N ILE A 367 -7.16 7.54 -4.39
CA ILE A 367 -6.15 7.88 -3.39
C ILE A 367 -6.86 8.52 -2.21
N ILE A 368 -6.57 8.05 -1.00
CA ILE A 368 -7.04 8.65 0.25
C ILE A 368 -5.82 9.05 1.08
N LYS A 369 -5.81 10.30 1.58
CA LYS A 369 -4.83 10.80 2.55
C LYS A 369 -5.38 10.67 3.98
N TYR A 370 -4.50 10.26 4.87
CA TYR A 370 -4.61 10.33 6.31
C TYR A 370 -3.44 11.13 6.88
N ASN A 371 -3.69 11.90 7.93
CA ASN A 371 -2.65 12.55 8.73
C ASN A 371 -2.32 11.62 9.92
N LEU A 372 -1.04 11.51 10.24
CA LEU A 372 -0.51 10.69 11.33
C LEU A 372 -0.16 11.59 12.52
N ASP A 373 -0.64 11.20 13.68
CA ASP A 373 -0.19 11.71 14.98
C ASP A 373 0.64 10.60 15.63
N VAL A 374 1.96 10.77 15.55
CA VAL A 374 2.96 9.81 16.03
C VAL A 374 3.05 9.79 17.57
N GLU A 375 2.74 10.91 18.24
CA GLU A 375 2.76 11.00 19.71
C GLU A 375 1.56 10.22 20.31
N ASN A 376 0.37 10.37 19.72
CA ASN A 376 -0.87 9.76 20.21
C ASN A 376 -1.29 8.51 19.41
N SER A 377 -0.38 7.92 18.62
CA SER A 377 -0.61 6.74 17.77
C SER A 377 -1.96 6.78 17.03
N THR A 378 -2.25 7.93 16.38
CA THR A 378 -3.58 8.23 15.82
C THR A 378 -3.54 8.49 14.32
N VAL A 379 -4.50 7.91 13.59
CA VAL A 379 -4.67 8.08 12.14
C VAL A 379 -5.98 8.82 11.87
N THR A 380 -5.93 9.98 11.22
CA THR A 380 -7.12 10.81 10.92
C THR A 380 -7.27 11.05 9.42
N TYR A 381 -8.47 10.80 8.86
CA TYR A 381 -8.75 11.08 7.45
C TYR A 381 -8.64 12.58 7.10
N ALA A 382 -7.91 12.87 6.03
CA ALA A 382 -7.59 14.24 5.61
C ALA A 382 -8.26 14.64 4.28
N GLY A 383 -8.42 13.70 3.35
CA GLY A 383 -9.12 13.93 2.07
C GLY A 383 -8.84 12.86 1.02
N GLN A 384 -9.47 12.96 -0.15
CA GLN A 384 -9.29 11.99 -1.24
C GLN A 384 -9.22 12.60 -2.65
N LYS A 385 -8.78 11.79 -3.62
CA LYS A 385 -8.93 12.03 -5.05
C LYS A 385 -9.13 10.72 -5.80
N VAL A 386 -9.96 10.75 -6.85
CA VAL A 386 -10.04 9.65 -7.83
C VAL A 386 -9.36 10.10 -9.11
N LEU A 387 -8.37 9.33 -9.55
CA LEU A 387 -7.60 9.53 -10.78
C LEU A 387 -7.91 8.42 -11.82
N SER A 388 -7.52 8.66 -13.06
CA SER A 388 -7.50 7.65 -14.12
C SER A 388 -6.39 6.64 -13.90
N GLY A 389 -6.61 5.40 -14.35
CA GLY A 389 -5.57 4.36 -14.32
C GLY A 389 -5.45 3.60 -13.00
N TYR A 390 -4.40 2.81 -12.88
CA TYR A 390 -3.97 2.07 -11.69
C TYR A 390 -2.61 2.57 -11.20
N VAL A 391 -2.39 2.48 -9.89
CA VAL A 391 -1.06 2.43 -9.28
C VAL A 391 -0.71 0.95 -9.05
N SER A 392 0.56 0.56 -9.23
CA SER A 392 0.99 -0.84 -9.21
C SER A 392 2.15 -1.18 -8.28
N ASP A 393 2.67 -0.17 -7.59
CA ASP A 393 3.69 -0.30 -6.55
C ASP A 393 3.79 1.03 -5.76
N GLN A 394 4.14 0.98 -4.49
CA GLN A 394 4.33 2.12 -3.59
C GLN A 394 5.29 3.23 -4.06
N TYR A 395 6.35 2.91 -4.81
CA TYR A 395 7.34 3.89 -5.28
C TYR A 395 6.80 4.76 -6.40
N TRP A 396 5.69 4.36 -7.01
CA TRP A 396 4.92 5.19 -7.91
C TRP A 396 4.26 6.35 -7.15
N MET A 397 4.44 6.45 -5.83
CA MET A 397 3.96 7.50 -4.94
C MET A 397 5.08 8.07 -4.04
N ASP A 398 5.03 9.37 -3.74
CA ASP A 398 5.71 9.97 -2.57
C ASP A 398 5.01 11.25 -2.07
N GLU A 399 5.46 11.80 -0.94
CA GLU A 399 5.12 13.16 -0.48
C GLU A 399 6.40 13.97 -0.28
N TYR A 400 6.47 15.14 -0.92
CA TYR A 400 7.62 16.05 -0.81
C TYR A 400 7.16 17.51 -0.70
N ASN A 401 7.66 18.23 0.31
CA ASN A 401 7.28 19.62 0.62
C ASN A 401 5.75 19.87 0.73
N GLY A 402 5.00 18.88 1.22
CA GLY A 402 3.54 18.94 1.35
C GLY A 402 2.77 18.83 0.02
N TYR A 403 3.39 18.19 -0.97
CA TYR A 403 2.76 17.77 -2.22
C TYR A 403 2.91 16.26 -2.37
N PHE A 404 1.78 15.56 -2.55
CA PHE A 404 1.78 14.15 -2.88
C PHE A 404 1.95 13.98 -4.39
N ARG A 405 2.80 13.06 -4.82
CA ARG A 405 3.09 12.80 -6.23
C ARG A 405 2.76 11.35 -6.54
N VAL A 406 2.16 11.11 -7.70
CA VAL A 406 1.73 9.78 -8.10
C VAL A 406 1.84 9.59 -9.61
N VAL A 407 2.37 8.45 -10.03
CA VAL A 407 2.28 7.96 -11.41
C VAL A 407 1.14 6.95 -11.51
N THR A 408 0.35 7.00 -12.59
CA THR A 408 -0.64 5.96 -12.91
C THR A 408 -0.44 5.43 -14.33
N SER A 409 -0.84 4.19 -14.57
CA SER A 409 -0.88 3.55 -15.89
C SER A 409 -2.31 3.12 -16.24
N SER A 410 -2.59 2.85 -17.51
CA SER A 410 -3.89 2.38 -17.99
C SER A 410 -3.76 1.39 -19.14
N TRP A 411 -4.86 0.70 -19.50
CA TRP A 411 -4.83 -0.47 -20.41
C TRP A 411 -5.64 -0.32 -21.72
N SER A 412 -6.49 0.71 -21.86
CA SER A 412 -7.38 0.85 -23.03
C SER A 412 -7.83 2.31 -23.25
N PRO A 413 -7.07 3.13 -24.02
CA PRO A 413 -5.73 2.86 -24.55
C PRO A 413 -4.69 2.73 -23.42
N ILE A 414 -3.48 2.25 -23.74
CA ILE A 414 -2.36 2.35 -22.81
C ILE A 414 -1.90 3.80 -22.75
N HIS A 415 -1.82 4.33 -21.53
CA HIS A 415 -1.48 5.72 -21.25
C HIS A 415 -0.97 5.83 -19.81
N ASN A 416 0.09 6.62 -19.60
CA ASN A 416 0.71 6.83 -18.30
C ASN A 416 0.67 8.33 -17.96
N GLU A 417 0.27 8.66 -16.73
CA GLU A 417 0.12 10.04 -16.26
C GLU A 417 0.92 10.24 -14.96
N LEU A 418 1.60 11.38 -14.81
CA LEU A 418 2.09 11.88 -13.52
C LEU A 418 1.11 12.92 -13.01
N HIS A 419 0.73 12.84 -11.73
CA HIS A 419 -0.07 13.85 -11.05
C HIS A 419 0.63 14.32 -9.77
N ILE A 420 0.53 15.62 -9.49
CA ILE A 420 0.97 16.25 -8.24
C ILE A 420 -0.28 16.81 -7.56
N LEU A 421 -0.56 16.31 -6.36
CA LEU A 421 -1.74 16.61 -5.55
C LEU A 421 -1.36 17.45 -4.33
N LYS A 422 -2.28 18.32 -3.89
CA LYS A 422 -2.19 19.04 -2.63
C LYS A 422 -3.48 18.91 -1.82
N GLU A 423 -3.35 18.74 -0.51
CA GLU A 423 -4.47 18.69 0.41
C GLU A 423 -5.24 20.02 0.47
N ASN A 424 -6.57 19.98 0.31
CA ASN A 424 -7.41 21.16 0.50
C ASN A 424 -7.61 21.44 2.01
N SER A 425 -7.52 22.71 2.41
CA SER A 425 -7.62 23.11 3.83
C SER A 425 -9.05 23.26 4.35
N SER A 426 -10.06 23.27 3.47
CA SER A 426 -11.47 23.51 3.82
C SER A 426 -12.38 22.32 3.49
N THR A 427 -12.02 21.52 2.49
CA THR A 427 -12.76 20.31 2.06
C THR A 427 -11.89 19.06 2.19
N ASP A 428 -12.51 17.90 2.13
CA ASP A 428 -11.82 16.60 2.11
C ASP A 428 -11.36 16.18 0.70
N GLU A 429 -10.88 17.13 -0.09
CA GLU A 429 -10.39 16.94 -1.46
C GLU A 429 -8.85 17.06 -1.51
N LEU A 430 -8.21 16.32 -2.42
CA LEU A 430 -6.85 16.60 -2.85
C LEU A 430 -6.90 17.26 -4.24
N ASP A 431 -6.41 18.49 -4.36
CA ASP A 431 -6.40 19.30 -5.58
C ASP A 431 -5.19 18.95 -6.46
N ILE A 432 -5.40 18.76 -7.77
CA ILE A 432 -4.30 18.58 -8.72
C ILE A 432 -3.67 19.95 -8.96
N VAL A 433 -2.38 20.09 -8.63
CA VAL A 433 -1.62 21.34 -8.80
C VAL A 433 -0.74 21.33 -10.05
N GLY A 434 -0.32 20.15 -10.51
CA GLY A 434 0.46 19.94 -11.72
C GLY A 434 0.36 18.49 -12.21
N SER A 435 0.68 18.24 -13.47
CA SER A 435 0.61 16.91 -14.08
C SER A 435 1.41 16.82 -15.38
N ILE A 436 1.84 15.61 -15.75
CA ILE A 436 2.30 15.26 -17.09
C ILE A 436 1.34 14.21 -17.64
N THR A 437 0.60 14.56 -18.69
CA THR A 437 -0.47 13.72 -19.28
C THR A 437 -0.19 13.36 -20.74
N GLU A 438 1.02 13.59 -21.24
CA GLU A 438 1.48 13.18 -22.57
C GLU A 438 3.00 12.96 -22.52
N GLY A 439 3.53 12.00 -23.29
CA GLY A 439 4.97 11.77 -23.46
C GLY A 439 5.68 10.90 -22.41
N LEU A 440 4.95 10.35 -21.43
CA LEU A 440 5.49 9.43 -20.43
C LEU A 440 5.29 7.96 -20.89
N GLY A 441 6.37 7.32 -21.31
CA GLY A 441 6.36 6.06 -22.07
C GLY A 441 6.12 6.24 -23.57
N LEU A 442 6.52 5.24 -24.36
CA LEU A 442 6.23 5.14 -25.79
C LEU A 442 4.84 4.53 -26.04
N GLU A 443 4.43 4.45 -27.31
CA GLU A 443 3.14 3.85 -27.69
C GLU A 443 3.08 2.38 -27.24
N ASN A 444 2.02 2.01 -26.50
CA ASN A 444 1.79 0.71 -25.84
C ASN A 444 2.66 0.38 -24.60
N GLU A 445 3.55 1.26 -24.15
CA GLU A 445 4.36 0.98 -22.96
C GLU A 445 3.62 1.26 -21.64
N THR A 446 3.81 0.37 -20.67
CA THR A 446 3.34 0.54 -19.28
C THR A 446 4.51 0.77 -18.34
N VAL A 447 4.31 1.56 -17.28
CA VAL A 447 5.30 1.79 -16.22
C VAL A 447 5.63 0.46 -15.52
N LYS A 448 6.91 0.24 -15.22
CA LYS A 448 7.43 -0.90 -14.45
C LYS A 448 8.06 -0.47 -13.12
N SER A 449 8.75 0.67 -13.11
CA SER A 449 9.36 1.22 -11.88
C SER A 449 9.25 2.73 -11.86
N VAL A 450 9.27 3.30 -10.65
CA VAL A 450 9.30 4.73 -10.38
C VAL A 450 10.22 4.94 -9.19
N ARG A 451 10.94 6.07 -9.13
CA ARG A 451 11.61 6.52 -7.90
C ARG A 451 11.58 8.05 -7.85
N PHE A 452 10.95 8.60 -6.82
CA PHE A 452 11.06 10.03 -6.51
C PHE A 452 12.28 10.30 -5.61
N SER A 453 12.89 11.48 -5.76
CA SER A 453 13.97 11.93 -4.88
C SER A 453 14.04 13.46 -4.81
N GLY A 454 13.24 14.06 -3.91
CA GLY A 454 13.13 15.53 -3.80
C GLY A 454 12.71 16.16 -5.13
N ASN A 455 13.48 17.10 -5.68
CA ASN A 455 13.18 17.79 -6.95
C ASN A 455 13.24 16.92 -8.22
N ARG A 456 13.55 15.61 -8.13
CA ARG A 456 13.57 14.69 -9.28
C ARG A 456 12.55 13.56 -9.13
N GLY A 457 12.05 13.08 -10.26
CA GLY A 457 11.36 11.80 -10.39
C GLY A 457 11.93 11.02 -11.55
N PHE A 458 12.04 9.71 -11.38
CA PHE A 458 12.54 8.76 -12.38
C PHE A 458 11.41 7.76 -12.67
N VAL A 459 11.12 7.50 -13.93
CA VAL A 459 10.03 6.59 -14.36
C VAL A 459 10.53 5.68 -15.46
N VAL A 460 10.35 4.38 -15.29
CA VAL A 460 10.80 3.32 -16.21
C VAL A 460 9.57 2.67 -16.83
N THR A 461 9.51 2.59 -18.15
CA THR A 461 8.40 2.00 -18.93
C THR A 461 8.89 0.86 -19.81
N PHE A 462 8.03 -0.07 -20.22
CA PHE A 462 8.49 -1.18 -21.08
C PHE A 462 7.40 -1.83 -21.93
N GLU A 463 7.70 -2.03 -23.22
CA GLU A 463 7.11 -3.04 -24.10
C GLU A 463 8.19 -4.00 -24.67
N GLN A 464 9.34 -3.48 -25.11
CA GLN A 464 10.48 -4.27 -25.64
C GLN A 464 11.88 -3.74 -25.24
N THR A 465 12.00 -2.44 -25.01
CA THR A 465 13.15 -1.74 -24.41
C THR A 465 12.63 -0.84 -23.30
N ASP A 466 13.47 -0.49 -22.33
CA ASP A 466 13.16 0.40 -21.21
C ASP A 466 13.70 1.80 -21.48
N PRO A 467 12.84 2.82 -21.69
CA PRO A 467 13.21 4.21 -21.54
C PRO A 467 13.03 4.62 -20.07
N LEU A 468 14.15 4.85 -19.40
CA LEU A 468 14.22 5.58 -18.13
C LEU A 468 13.99 7.06 -18.41
N TYR A 469 12.86 7.60 -17.96
CA TYR A 469 12.50 9.01 -18.03
C TYR A 469 12.97 9.75 -16.78
N THR A 470 13.78 10.79 -16.96
CA THR A 470 14.10 11.75 -15.90
C THR A 470 13.15 12.94 -15.95
N ILE A 471 12.49 13.22 -14.82
CA ILE A 471 11.50 14.29 -14.65
C ILE A 471 11.99 15.32 -13.64
N ASP A 472 11.93 16.60 -14.02
CA ASP A 472 12.12 17.74 -13.14
C ASP A 472 10.83 18.11 -12.41
N LEU A 473 10.93 18.23 -11.08
CA LEU A 473 9.83 18.43 -10.15
C LEU A 473 10.09 19.60 -9.18
N GLU A 474 11.10 20.44 -9.42
CA GLU A 474 11.39 21.64 -8.60
C GLU A 474 10.18 22.59 -8.50
N ASN A 475 9.41 22.72 -9.59
CA ASN A 475 8.13 23.43 -9.60
C ASN A 475 6.95 22.45 -9.65
N PRO A 476 6.24 22.18 -8.53
CA PRO A 476 5.12 21.24 -8.50
C PRO A 476 3.90 21.70 -9.33
N TYR A 477 3.88 22.94 -9.81
CA TYR A 477 2.85 23.46 -10.73
C TYR A 477 3.22 23.33 -12.22
N ASN A 478 4.44 22.90 -12.54
CA ASN A 478 4.94 22.71 -13.91
C ASN A 478 6.04 21.63 -13.94
N PRO A 479 5.71 20.34 -13.69
CA PRO A 479 6.64 19.23 -13.85
C PRO A 479 6.99 19.02 -15.34
N GLN A 480 8.24 18.62 -15.65
CA GLN A 480 8.70 18.45 -17.03
C GLN A 480 9.64 17.24 -17.20
N ILE A 481 9.47 16.47 -18.28
CA ILE A 481 10.48 15.48 -18.69
C ILE A 481 11.72 16.23 -19.20
N ILE A 482 12.91 15.85 -18.73
CA ILE A 482 14.20 16.48 -19.05
C ILE A 482 15.28 15.51 -19.56
N SER A 483 15.07 14.19 -19.46
CA SER A 483 15.93 13.21 -20.11
C SER A 483 15.18 11.91 -20.39
N ILE A 484 15.69 11.12 -21.34
CA ILE A 484 15.23 9.76 -21.66
C ILE A 484 16.48 8.92 -21.96
N GLU A 485 16.82 8.03 -21.05
CA GLU A 485 17.90 7.04 -21.16
C GLU A 485 17.30 5.69 -21.63
N LYS A 486 17.95 4.92 -22.52
CA LYS A 486 17.32 3.72 -23.15
C LYS A 486 18.16 2.45 -23.06
N GLU A 487 17.53 1.35 -22.67
CA GLU A 487 18.22 0.06 -22.44
C GLU A 487 17.41 -1.19 -22.89
N PRO A 488 18.08 -2.31 -23.23
CA PRO A 488 17.44 -3.62 -23.33
C PRO A 488 17.08 -4.22 -21.96
N GLY A 489 15.93 -4.89 -21.85
CA GLY A 489 15.39 -5.28 -20.55
C GLY A 489 14.64 -4.14 -19.87
N PHE A 490 14.41 -4.24 -18.55
CA PHE A 490 13.80 -3.18 -17.74
C PHE A 490 14.18 -3.27 -16.26
N SER A 491 14.21 -2.12 -15.59
CA SER A 491 14.32 -2.05 -14.12
C SER A 491 12.95 -2.29 -13.45
N THR A 492 12.90 -3.14 -12.42
CA THR A 492 11.76 -3.22 -11.49
C THR A 492 11.95 -2.29 -10.29
N TYR A 493 13.21 -2.02 -9.93
CA TYR A 493 13.59 -1.14 -8.83
C TYR A 493 14.70 -0.18 -9.24
N LEU A 494 14.66 1.06 -8.71
CA LEU A 494 15.68 2.09 -8.88
C LEU A 494 16.11 2.63 -7.51
N HIS A 495 17.40 2.51 -7.19
CA HIS A 495 18.04 3.17 -6.06
C HIS A 495 18.79 4.43 -6.51
N VAL A 496 18.77 5.50 -5.72
CA VAL A 496 19.54 6.73 -5.98
C VAL A 496 20.78 6.70 -5.10
N TRP A 497 21.96 6.71 -5.71
CA TRP A 497 23.23 6.37 -5.09
C TRP A 497 23.98 7.55 -4.46
N ASN A 498 23.58 8.80 -4.74
CA ASN A 498 24.24 9.99 -4.22
C ASN A 498 23.29 11.16 -3.94
N ASP A 499 23.72 12.06 -3.06
CA ASP A 499 22.99 13.26 -2.62
C ASP A 499 22.67 14.23 -3.78
N GLU A 500 23.54 14.31 -4.78
CA GLU A 500 23.32 15.12 -5.99
C GLU A 500 22.30 14.49 -6.97
N LYS A 501 21.92 13.23 -6.75
CA LYS A 501 20.88 12.49 -7.49
C LYS A 501 21.18 12.34 -8.98
N THR A 502 22.47 12.19 -9.27
CA THR A 502 23.01 11.92 -10.60
C THR A 502 23.28 10.44 -10.83
N ASN A 503 23.59 9.69 -9.77
CA ASN A 503 24.03 8.30 -9.87
C ASN A 503 22.90 7.39 -9.40
N LEU A 504 22.52 6.39 -10.21
CA LEU A 504 21.46 5.44 -9.87
C LEU A 504 21.89 4.01 -10.16
N ILE A 505 21.39 3.08 -9.35
CA ILE A 505 21.46 1.63 -9.61
C ILE A 505 20.06 1.12 -9.87
N GLY A 506 19.84 0.54 -11.06
CA GLY A 506 18.65 -0.21 -11.40
C GLY A 506 18.83 -1.70 -11.13
N PHE A 507 17.81 -2.35 -10.59
CA PHE A 507 17.70 -3.80 -10.51
C PHE A 507 16.45 -4.28 -11.24
N GLY A 508 16.57 -5.37 -12.00
CA GLY A 508 15.46 -5.94 -12.76
C GLY A 508 15.91 -7.05 -13.69
N PHE A 509 15.48 -6.98 -14.95
CA PHE A 509 15.62 -8.06 -15.92
C PHE A 509 16.27 -7.60 -17.22
N ASN A 510 17.16 -8.42 -17.79
CA ASN A 510 17.64 -8.25 -19.16
C ASN A 510 16.65 -8.91 -20.15
N ALA A 511 16.48 -8.32 -21.33
CA ALA A 511 15.64 -8.88 -22.40
C ALA A 511 16.32 -8.84 -23.77
N ASP A 512 15.86 -9.68 -24.70
CA ASP A 512 16.31 -9.67 -26.10
C ASP A 512 15.58 -8.62 -26.95
N SER A 513 15.98 -8.48 -28.22
CA SER A 513 15.37 -7.54 -29.17
C SER A 513 13.92 -7.85 -29.57
N ASN A 514 13.28 -8.85 -28.96
CA ASN A 514 11.87 -9.19 -29.13
C ASN A 514 11.08 -9.04 -27.81
N GLY A 515 11.74 -8.58 -26.73
CA GLY A 515 11.16 -8.44 -25.39
C GLY A 515 11.23 -9.72 -24.53
N TRP A 516 11.94 -10.78 -24.94
CA TRP A 516 12.05 -12.00 -24.11
C TRP A 516 13.06 -11.78 -22.97
N VAL A 517 12.55 -11.75 -21.73
CA VAL A 517 13.37 -11.75 -20.51
C VAL A 517 14.28 -12.97 -20.47
N ASN A 518 15.58 -12.75 -20.25
CA ASN A 518 16.63 -13.76 -20.39
C ASN A 518 17.71 -13.73 -19.28
N GLY A 519 17.50 -12.96 -18.21
CA GLY A 519 18.40 -12.92 -17.05
C GLY A 519 18.00 -11.84 -16.05
N LEU A 520 18.58 -11.88 -14.84
CA LEU A 520 18.54 -10.74 -13.91
C LEU A 520 19.60 -9.70 -14.35
N ARG A 521 19.34 -8.41 -14.11
CA ARG A 521 20.25 -7.31 -14.47
C ARG A 521 20.42 -6.32 -13.32
N LEU A 522 21.67 -5.93 -13.07
CA LEU A 522 22.04 -4.68 -12.40
C LEU A 522 22.49 -3.69 -13.49
N SER A 523 22.07 -2.43 -13.42
CA SER A 523 22.51 -1.36 -14.33
C SER A 523 22.90 -0.12 -13.54
N ALA A 524 23.98 0.55 -13.95
CA ALA A 524 24.41 1.83 -13.39
C ALA A 524 24.12 2.98 -14.37
N PHE A 525 23.59 4.09 -13.85
CA PHE A 525 23.23 5.27 -14.64
C PHE A 525 23.91 6.53 -14.07
N MET A 526 24.46 7.38 -14.95
CA MET A 526 24.97 8.72 -14.62
C MET A 526 24.15 9.79 -15.34
N ILE A 527 23.11 10.29 -14.65
CA ILE A 527 22.15 11.27 -15.14
C ILE A 527 22.70 12.69 -14.99
N SER A 528 22.44 13.53 -15.99
CA SER A 528 22.90 14.91 -16.01
C SER A 528 22.17 15.79 -14.99
N GLY A 529 22.92 16.52 -14.15
CA GLY A 529 22.36 17.55 -13.24
C GLY A 529 21.75 18.78 -13.94
N THR A 530 21.75 18.82 -15.27
CA THR A 530 21.14 19.90 -16.08
C THR A 530 19.63 19.72 -16.22
N THR A 531 18.88 20.81 -16.35
CA THR A 531 17.45 20.82 -16.75
C THR A 531 17.24 20.96 -18.27
N GLU A 532 18.32 21.08 -19.06
CA GLU A 532 18.23 21.03 -20.53
C GLU A 532 18.01 19.60 -21.02
N LEU A 533 17.03 19.42 -21.91
CA LEU A 533 16.72 18.16 -22.58
C LEU A 533 17.95 17.60 -23.31
N LYS A 534 18.49 16.49 -22.80
CA LYS A 534 19.51 15.70 -23.49
C LYS A 534 18.86 14.60 -24.34
N SER A 535 19.55 14.23 -25.41
CA SER A 535 19.22 13.07 -26.23
C SER A 535 19.80 11.81 -25.63
N GLU A 536 18.99 10.75 -25.58
CA GLU A 536 19.33 9.32 -25.49
C GLU A 536 20.79 9.00 -25.13
N SER A 537 21.00 8.57 -23.90
CA SER A 537 22.23 7.90 -23.44
C SER A 537 21.91 6.55 -22.81
N ASP A 538 22.82 5.60 -23.05
CA ASP A 538 22.78 4.25 -22.51
C ASP A 538 23.21 4.22 -21.02
N ALA A 539 23.06 3.08 -20.35
CA ALA A 539 23.64 2.83 -19.03
C ALA A 539 25.18 2.89 -19.09
N VAL A 540 25.83 3.35 -18.01
CA VAL A 540 27.30 3.47 -17.97
C VAL A 540 27.99 2.14 -17.67
N ASP A 541 27.28 1.21 -17.03
CA ASP A 541 27.71 -0.16 -16.75
C ASP A 541 26.49 -1.07 -16.51
N SER A 542 26.62 -2.39 -16.69
CA SER A 542 25.61 -3.35 -16.25
C SER A 542 26.11 -4.79 -16.12
N TYR A 543 25.78 -5.44 -15.01
CA TYR A 543 26.00 -6.88 -14.80
C TYR A 543 24.75 -7.68 -15.15
N ILE A 544 24.88 -8.73 -15.95
CA ILE A 544 23.76 -9.58 -16.41
C ILE A 544 23.98 -11.04 -15.98
N LEU A 545 23.08 -11.55 -15.15
CA LEU A 545 23.04 -12.97 -14.78
C LEU A 545 22.24 -13.77 -15.83
N SER A 546 22.89 -14.06 -16.95
CA SER A 546 22.31 -14.65 -18.16
C SER A 546 21.77 -16.08 -17.99
N ALA A 547 20.63 -16.36 -18.63
CA ALA A 547 19.99 -17.68 -18.68
C ALA A 547 20.75 -18.73 -19.53
N VAL A 548 21.84 -18.36 -20.21
CA VAL A 548 22.69 -19.27 -20.99
C VAL A 548 24.14 -18.84 -20.81
N ASP A 549 25.02 -19.78 -20.44
CA ASP A 549 26.46 -19.56 -20.35
C ASP A 549 27.21 -19.96 -21.64
N GLU A 550 28.53 -19.73 -21.68
CA GLU A 550 29.37 -20.08 -22.84
C GLU A 550 29.33 -21.58 -23.19
N ASP A 551 29.06 -22.46 -22.21
CA ASP A 551 28.92 -23.90 -22.40
C ASP A 551 27.48 -24.31 -22.81
N SER A 552 26.58 -23.34 -23.03
CA SER A 552 25.17 -23.58 -23.37
C SER A 552 24.41 -24.39 -22.32
N ILE A 553 24.77 -24.24 -21.04
CA ILE A 553 23.96 -24.71 -19.92
C ILE A 553 22.77 -23.77 -19.80
N TYR A 554 21.55 -24.30 -19.90
CA TYR A 554 20.36 -23.51 -19.63
C TYR A 554 20.25 -23.28 -18.13
N SER A 555 20.26 -22.01 -17.72
CA SER A 555 19.89 -21.61 -16.38
C SER A 555 18.61 -20.77 -16.41
N TYR A 556 17.76 -20.94 -15.41
CA TYR A 556 16.80 -19.90 -15.04
C TYR A 556 17.21 -19.33 -13.69
N SER A 557 17.06 -18.03 -13.49
CA SER A 557 17.46 -17.33 -12.27
C SER A 557 16.35 -16.38 -11.82
N TYR A 558 16.11 -16.39 -10.52
CA TYR A 558 15.05 -15.64 -9.84
C TYR A 558 15.62 -15.03 -8.56
N SER A 559 15.07 -13.89 -8.14
CA SER A 559 15.40 -13.25 -6.87
C SER A 559 14.15 -12.64 -6.29
N GLU A 560 13.96 -12.79 -4.98
CA GLU A 560 12.91 -12.07 -4.24
C GLU A 560 13.06 -10.55 -4.39
N ALA A 561 14.29 -10.05 -4.58
CA ALA A 561 14.60 -8.64 -4.81
C ALA A 561 13.90 -8.03 -6.04
N SER A 562 13.43 -8.83 -7.01
CA SER A 562 12.82 -8.30 -8.24
C SER A 562 11.38 -7.78 -8.05
N TYR A 563 10.80 -7.99 -6.86
CA TYR A 563 9.49 -7.45 -6.44
C TYR A 563 9.49 -7.00 -4.96
N ASN A 564 10.32 -7.61 -4.11
CA ASN A 564 10.47 -7.27 -2.70
C ASN A 564 11.88 -6.73 -2.36
N PRO A 565 12.15 -5.42 -2.55
CA PRO A 565 13.46 -4.81 -2.25
C PRO A 565 14.05 -4.98 -0.84
N LYS A 566 13.29 -5.46 0.15
CA LYS A 566 13.76 -5.87 1.49
C LYS A 566 14.72 -7.06 1.41
N ALA A 567 14.64 -7.87 0.35
CA ALA A 567 15.61 -8.91 0.07
C ALA A 567 16.98 -8.38 -0.38
N MET A 568 17.12 -7.07 -0.69
CA MET A 568 18.39 -6.44 -0.99
C MET A 568 19.00 -5.77 0.23
N ILE A 569 20.27 -6.06 0.49
CA ILE A 569 21.18 -5.11 1.13
C ILE A 569 21.51 -4.07 0.06
N VAL A 570 21.26 -2.79 0.33
CA VAL A 570 21.76 -1.66 -0.47
C VAL A 570 22.38 -0.68 0.49
N SER A 571 23.60 -0.19 0.21
CA SER A 571 24.19 0.89 1.00
C SER A 571 25.30 1.63 0.25
N PRO A 572 25.05 2.87 -0.23
CA PRO A 572 26.08 3.73 -0.80
C PRO A 572 27.21 4.05 0.18
N LYS A 573 26.91 4.18 1.48
CA LYS A 573 27.91 4.37 2.56
C LYS A 573 29.00 3.29 2.55
N HIS A 574 28.61 2.04 2.32
CA HIS A 574 29.51 0.88 2.29
C HIS A 574 29.97 0.52 0.86
N ASN A 575 29.44 1.22 -0.15
CA ASN A 575 29.59 0.91 -1.57
C ASN A 575 29.14 -0.51 -1.96
N ILE A 576 28.08 -1.05 -1.32
CA ILE A 576 27.62 -2.44 -1.50
C ILE A 576 26.17 -2.50 -1.99
N ILE A 577 25.89 -3.43 -2.92
CA ILE A 577 24.56 -3.99 -3.15
C ILE A 577 24.63 -5.52 -3.14
N ALA A 578 23.69 -6.18 -2.47
CA ALA A 578 23.68 -7.64 -2.35
C ALA A 578 22.28 -8.25 -2.21
N PHE A 579 22.06 -9.45 -2.74
CA PHE A 579 20.73 -10.09 -2.77
C PHE A 579 20.78 -11.62 -2.92
N PRO A 580 19.72 -12.34 -2.48
CA PRO A 580 19.59 -13.77 -2.72
C PRO A 580 19.25 -14.04 -4.18
N VAL A 581 19.76 -15.14 -4.71
CA VAL A 581 19.45 -15.68 -6.04
C VAL A 581 19.12 -17.16 -5.92
N MET A 582 18.04 -17.55 -6.57
CA MET A 582 17.61 -18.93 -6.76
C MET A 582 17.77 -19.26 -8.24
N SER A 583 18.60 -20.24 -8.57
CA SER A 583 18.88 -20.65 -9.96
C SER A 583 18.65 -22.14 -10.18
N TRP A 584 18.23 -22.48 -11.40
CA TRP A 584 18.00 -23.85 -11.85
C TRP A 584 18.82 -24.10 -13.10
N LYS A 585 19.80 -24.99 -13.04
CA LYS A 585 20.72 -25.30 -14.15
C LYS A 585 20.39 -26.67 -14.75
N TYR A 586 20.46 -26.78 -16.08
CA TYR A 586 20.30 -28.01 -16.83
C TYR A 586 21.57 -28.31 -17.63
N ASP A 587 22.25 -29.41 -17.32
CA ASP A 587 23.41 -29.86 -18.09
C ASP A 587 23.01 -30.35 -19.51
N ARG A 588 24.00 -30.63 -20.35
CA ARG A 588 23.78 -31.15 -21.72
C ARG A 588 23.16 -32.57 -21.76
N SER A 589 22.93 -33.19 -20.61
CA SER A 589 22.25 -34.48 -20.40
C SER A 589 20.83 -34.33 -19.86
N TRP A 590 20.36 -33.09 -19.60
CA TRP A 590 19.14 -32.73 -18.87
C TRP A 590 19.14 -33.10 -17.38
N ASN A 591 20.31 -33.27 -16.76
CA ASN A 591 20.42 -33.31 -15.31
C ASN A 591 20.11 -31.93 -14.73
N TYR A 592 19.23 -31.89 -13.74
CA TYR A 592 18.79 -30.70 -13.03
C TYR A 592 19.66 -30.45 -11.79
N THR A 593 20.07 -29.21 -11.58
CA THR A 593 20.71 -28.74 -10.34
C THR A 593 20.00 -27.47 -9.86
N TYR A 594 19.61 -27.44 -8.59
CA TYR A 594 19.14 -26.23 -7.92
C TYR A 594 20.31 -25.57 -7.20
N VAL A 595 20.45 -24.26 -7.32
CA VAL A 595 21.53 -23.47 -6.74
C VAL A 595 20.90 -22.31 -5.99
N SER A 596 21.23 -22.13 -4.71
CA SER A 596 20.92 -20.91 -3.97
C SER A 596 22.19 -20.20 -3.54
N GLN A 597 22.25 -18.91 -3.86
CA GLN A 597 23.42 -18.06 -3.69
C GLN A 597 22.99 -16.71 -3.13
N PHE A 598 23.89 -16.02 -2.45
CA PHE A 598 23.76 -14.62 -2.10
C PHE A 598 24.92 -13.89 -2.77
N LEU A 599 24.59 -12.99 -3.71
CA LEU A 599 25.56 -12.26 -4.50
C LEU A 599 25.83 -10.91 -3.84
N VAL A 600 27.10 -10.56 -3.65
CA VAL A 600 27.54 -9.27 -3.08
C VAL A 600 28.41 -8.54 -4.10
N PHE A 601 27.99 -7.35 -4.50
CA PHE A 601 28.66 -6.48 -5.47
C PHE A 601 29.19 -5.24 -4.77
N TYR A 602 30.38 -4.78 -5.16
CA TYR A 602 30.83 -3.41 -4.86
C TYR A 602 30.47 -2.48 -6.02
N ILE A 603 30.07 -1.26 -5.69
CA ILE A 603 29.63 -0.23 -6.63
C ILE A 603 30.53 1.01 -6.51
N ASN A 604 31.14 1.45 -7.60
CA ASN A 604 32.11 2.54 -7.61
C ASN A 604 31.94 3.48 -8.82
N PHE A 605 31.13 4.52 -8.68
CA PHE A 605 30.94 5.53 -9.73
C PHE A 605 32.19 6.40 -10.00
N ASP A 606 33.23 6.34 -9.17
CA ASP A 606 34.55 6.97 -9.39
C ASP A 606 35.55 6.03 -10.08
N ALA A 607 35.09 4.91 -10.68
CA ALA A 607 35.93 3.99 -11.42
C ALA A 607 36.63 4.63 -12.63
N ALA A 608 37.86 4.20 -12.90
CA ALA A 608 38.68 4.76 -13.98
C ALA A 608 38.32 4.18 -15.38
N ASP A 609 37.73 2.99 -15.41
CA ASP A 609 37.04 2.41 -16.55
C ASP A 609 35.54 2.32 -16.17
N PRO A 610 34.59 2.78 -17.01
CA PRO A 610 33.16 2.65 -16.71
C PRO A 610 32.69 1.21 -16.51
N ASN A 611 33.38 0.22 -17.08
CA ASN A 611 33.06 -1.21 -16.90
C ASN A 611 33.56 -1.78 -15.55
N ASP A 612 34.22 -0.97 -14.72
CA ASP A 612 34.63 -1.29 -13.34
C ASP A 612 33.69 -0.63 -12.30
N ILE A 613 32.51 -0.10 -12.71
CA ILE A 613 31.56 0.55 -11.79
C ILE A 613 30.82 -0.51 -10.95
N ILE A 614 30.46 -1.65 -11.53
CA ILE A 614 29.85 -2.80 -10.86
C ILE A 614 30.91 -3.93 -10.82
N SER A 615 31.34 -4.32 -9.62
CA SER A 615 32.34 -5.40 -9.49
C SER A 615 31.82 -6.77 -9.96
N ASP A 616 32.72 -7.70 -10.26
CA ASP A 616 32.38 -9.13 -10.19
C ASP A 616 31.77 -9.46 -8.81
N PRO A 617 30.74 -10.32 -8.73
CA PRO A 617 30.10 -10.66 -7.47
C PRO A 617 30.98 -11.58 -6.61
N ILE A 618 31.04 -11.28 -5.31
CA ILE A 618 31.36 -12.28 -4.30
C ILE A 618 30.14 -13.20 -4.16
N VAL A 619 30.35 -14.51 -4.31
CA VAL A 619 29.29 -15.53 -4.33
C VAL A 619 29.30 -16.32 -3.03
N ILE A 620 28.39 -16.00 -2.12
CA ILE A 620 28.16 -16.79 -0.91
C ILE A 620 27.16 -17.90 -1.26
N SER A 621 27.42 -19.14 -0.85
CA SER A 621 26.54 -20.29 -1.11
C SER A 621 26.23 -21.02 0.20
N GLN A 622 25.05 -21.64 0.27
CA GLN A 622 24.65 -22.54 1.35
C GLN A 622 24.57 -24.00 0.85
N ASP A 623 24.52 -24.96 1.77
CA ASP A 623 24.38 -26.38 1.42
C ASP A 623 23.01 -26.67 0.75
N GLU A 624 22.96 -27.66 -0.15
CA GLU A 624 21.71 -28.06 -0.82
C GLU A 624 20.82 -28.92 0.10
N PHE A 625 19.74 -28.33 0.62
CA PHE A 625 18.72 -29.04 1.40
C PHE A 625 17.53 -29.51 0.55
N ASN A 626 16.84 -30.57 0.99
CA ASN A 626 15.68 -31.12 0.28
C ASN A 626 14.54 -30.08 0.18
N TYR A 627 13.92 -30.00 -1.01
CA TYR A 627 12.82 -29.09 -1.35
C TYR A 627 13.13 -27.58 -1.21
N TYR A 628 13.63 -26.98 -2.30
CA TYR A 628 13.53 -25.54 -2.66
C TYR A 628 13.86 -24.51 -1.55
N SER A 629 14.67 -24.90 -0.55
CA SER A 629 15.07 -24.02 0.54
C SER A 629 16.18 -23.11 0.06
N GLY A 630 15.84 -21.87 -0.28
CA GLY A 630 16.78 -20.85 -0.68
C GLY A 630 17.28 -20.01 0.49
N ILE A 631 18.30 -19.19 0.25
CA ILE A 631 18.66 -18.08 1.13
C ILE A 631 17.54 -17.04 1.08
N ASP A 632 16.91 -16.76 2.22
CA ASP A 632 15.82 -15.79 2.35
C ASP A 632 16.34 -14.35 2.41
N ARG A 633 17.42 -14.14 3.19
CA ARG A 633 18.00 -12.82 3.49
C ARG A 633 19.51 -12.92 3.71
N GLY A 634 20.16 -11.77 3.64
CA GLY A 634 21.50 -11.56 4.18
C GLY A 634 21.52 -10.29 5.05
N VAL A 635 22.39 -10.26 6.05
CA VAL A 635 22.61 -9.11 6.95
C VAL A 635 24.08 -8.72 6.91
N TYR A 636 24.40 -7.43 6.78
CA TYR A 636 25.76 -6.90 6.89
C TYR A 636 25.99 -6.31 8.28
N ILE A 637 27.09 -6.69 8.94
CA ILE A 637 27.54 -6.07 10.20
C ILE A 637 29.06 -5.88 10.15
N ASP A 638 29.56 -4.66 10.34
CA ASP A 638 30.97 -4.40 10.56
C ASP A 638 31.37 -4.74 12.01
N VAL A 639 31.74 -6.00 12.19
CA VAL A 639 32.26 -6.55 13.45
C VAL A 639 33.68 -6.05 13.76
N PHE A 640 34.43 -5.56 12.77
CA PHE A 640 35.87 -5.32 12.86
C PHE A 640 36.27 -3.83 12.82
N GLY A 641 35.32 -2.93 12.53
CA GLY A 641 35.54 -1.48 12.46
C GLY A 641 36.46 -1.09 11.30
N ASN A 642 36.32 -1.76 10.17
CA ASN A 642 37.21 -1.65 9.00
C ASN A 642 36.46 -1.35 7.67
N ASN A 643 35.16 -1.07 7.74
CA ASN A 643 34.23 -0.91 6.61
C ASN A 643 34.13 -2.16 5.69
N LYS A 644 34.53 -3.33 6.18
CA LYS A 644 34.45 -4.63 5.52
C LYS A 644 33.92 -5.67 6.50
N GLY A 645 32.63 -5.54 6.79
CA GLY A 645 31.91 -6.40 7.70
C GLY A 645 31.68 -7.82 7.22
N VAL A 646 31.00 -8.58 8.08
CA VAL A 646 30.59 -9.97 7.84
C VAL A 646 29.17 -9.95 7.27
N ILE A 647 28.94 -10.77 6.23
CA ILE A 647 27.61 -11.07 5.71
C ILE A 647 27.10 -12.36 6.37
N TYR A 648 25.96 -12.25 7.05
CA TYR A 648 25.22 -13.38 7.63
C TYR A 648 24.08 -13.74 6.68
N THR A 649 24.25 -14.80 5.89
CA THR A 649 23.18 -15.33 5.03
C THR A 649 22.27 -16.25 5.84
N LEU A 650 20.96 -16.17 5.63
CA LEU A 650 19.94 -16.88 6.42
C LEU A 650 18.99 -17.65 5.49
N SER A 651 18.77 -18.92 5.80
CA SER A 651 17.73 -19.77 5.19
C SER A 651 16.97 -20.55 6.25
N TYR A 652 15.89 -21.21 5.83
CA TYR A 652 15.08 -22.14 6.61
C TYR A 652 15.87 -23.12 7.50
N SER A 653 17.07 -23.52 7.05
CA SER A 653 17.83 -24.65 7.61
C SER A 653 19.31 -24.35 7.91
N GLN A 654 19.86 -23.23 7.42
CA GLN A 654 21.26 -22.88 7.64
C GLN A 654 21.47 -21.35 7.71
N MET A 655 22.46 -20.95 8.51
CA MET A 655 23.11 -19.64 8.42
C MET A 655 24.59 -19.82 8.06
N VAL A 656 25.12 -18.93 7.23
CA VAL A 656 26.57 -18.88 6.91
C VAL A 656 27.10 -17.46 7.12
N SER A 657 28.17 -17.34 7.90
CA SER A 657 28.87 -16.09 8.24
C SER A 657 30.10 -15.94 7.35
N TYR A 658 30.14 -14.91 6.51
CA TYR A 658 31.16 -14.71 5.48
C TYR A 658 31.88 -13.36 5.63
N ASP A 659 33.20 -13.35 5.75
CA ASP A 659 34.00 -12.13 5.95
C ASP A 659 34.42 -11.48 4.62
N LEU A 660 33.97 -10.25 4.37
CA LEU A 660 34.30 -9.46 3.18
C LEU A 660 35.73 -8.86 3.20
N ALA A 661 36.46 -9.00 4.30
CA ALA A 661 37.87 -8.61 4.40
C ALA A 661 38.82 -9.72 3.95
N THR A 662 38.57 -10.97 4.34
CA THR A 662 39.38 -12.14 3.94
C THR A 662 38.84 -12.91 2.73
N ASN A 663 37.55 -12.74 2.40
CA ASN A 663 36.79 -13.57 1.46
C ASN A 663 36.65 -15.04 1.89
N GLU A 664 36.65 -15.31 3.21
CA GLU A 664 36.51 -16.65 3.79
C GLU A 664 35.17 -16.83 4.53
N ILE A 665 34.65 -18.06 4.54
CA ILE A 665 33.54 -18.46 5.44
C ILE A 665 34.13 -18.64 6.84
N LEU A 666 33.62 -17.89 7.81
CA LEU A 666 34.00 -18.00 9.22
C LEU A 666 33.35 -19.24 9.87
N GLU A 667 32.09 -19.51 9.54
CA GLU A 667 31.28 -20.60 10.09
C GLU A 667 30.02 -20.87 9.25
N SER A 668 29.46 -22.07 9.43
CA SER A 668 28.11 -22.44 8.99
C SER A 668 27.36 -23.06 10.16
N ILE A 669 26.20 -22.52 10.52
CA ILE A 669 25.33 -23.05 11.57
C ILE A 669 24.13 -23.75 10.92
N LEU A 670 23.95 -25.04 11.21
CA LEU A 670 22.75 -25.79 10.83
C LEU A 670 21.67 -25.58 11.90
N PHE A 671 20.47 -25.21 11.46
CA PHE A 671 19.32 -25.08 12.34
C PHE A 671 18.60 -26.42 12.52
N GLU A 672 17.95 -26.63 13.66
CA GLU A 672 17.00 -27.75 13.81
C GLU A 672 15.76 -27.48 12.95
N VAL A 673 15.33 -28.51 12.22
CA VAL A 673 14.20 -28.46 11.29
C VAL A 673 13.17 -29.50 11.72
N ASN A 674 12.02 -29.03 12.21
CA ASN A 674 10.88 -29.89 12.51
C ASN A 674 10.20 -30.35 11.21
N LEU A 675 10.73 -31.42 10.61
CA LEU A 675 10.15 -32.09 9.44
C LEU A 675 8.90 -32.92 9.78
N ASP A 676 8.63 -33.17 11.07
CA ASP A 676 7.45 -33.89 11.54
C ASP A 676 6.19 -32.99 11.48
N GLY A 677 5.52 -33.01 10.32
CA GLY A 677 4.25 -32.33 10.05
C GLY A 677 3.03 -32.86 10.84
N GLU A 678 3.20 -33.32 12.08
CA GLU A 678 2.08 -33.55 13.01
C GLU A 678 1.63 -32.22 13.64
N ASN A 679 0.84 -31.44 12.88
CA ASN A 679 -0.03 -30.41 13.47
C ASN A 679 -0.88 -31.01 14.60
N LYS A 680 -0.91 -30.36 15.77
CA LYS A 680 -1.69 -30.75 16.96
C LYS A 680 -2.48 -29.57 17.52
#